data_AF-A0A4R5JWG8-F1
#
_entry.id   AF-A0A4R5JWG8-F1
#
_cell.length_a   1.000
_cell.length_b   1.000
_cell.length_c   1.000
_cell.angle_alpha   90.00
_cell.angle_beta   90.00
_cell.angle_gamma   90.00
#
_symmetry.space_group_name_H-M   'P 1'
#
loop_
_entity.id
_entity.type
_entity.pdbx_description
1 polymer ?
#
loop_
_entity_poly.entity_id
_entity_poly.type
_entity_poly.pdbx_seq_one_letter_code
_entity_poly.pdbx_strand_id
1 'polypeptide(L)'
;MSDSSLSLTLRNQLSAIARRVVLAFPDLHADARKAALNLLKAEGVPNGNPDHIYWHRFSQGMSTNRTFTGWQHFGTPEQSLTLTELVIRRFRVGDQDSADVLPMYGGFYSVGPDAGVYNETNEVRLEPERVLKAFWVLDFGADFQRRSAAFWADHGEDVRTLAKLNYLSEALQAGLSGQLDALQLQLVFDAVGFDSGIAPQLQHFEQVHSPQAGIQIATLSLCGQVSTDVIWLKAQDGHYVLYLPGAVPSFQGFDSEAEVAEYLFGWLQVPKSTEQLLAHFTAEPQALQALRSQLQGLAKGSVEHFVAQVRRDPISGEVFAWVRDSARQRMINEADAVLRTNSELRIQLWIGYLNTVGRLLGYMVPAGWPLALLVVAIGVARVALNAEQAVDGDTLEERHAGVVGSILAGVDVLLNLPFLIPLGKGSAQVLDERESNALVNVPAATAGPSRGISTLANGGQYIEISGLSYRVRYDSTLGTWLIVPEENPFSFAGGIPVRMNEAGQWEVFESPCLRAGGQCMSGMTPEQPVEMVDYSAFEVPAGSYEVPTGARPAMLELINVSNRRMLSGDFFDPESPLNDVCDSLQRVRQQLSEDASGFFAGWPELPYVPLAEPVASVAPQRAFLELLEQHEGLVIGESHGSIASKRWLMDNFKAMYDKGVRTLYLEHLMSDMHQVDLDAFAHTGQMTRNLESYLRELDAGHFTDPGARYNFLELVRKARANRISVQAIDCVASYRLDGLDAVHWGNPLRQKMMNYYAHQTISIRQAARPTERWVALVGNTHSNFYKKVPGVAELQGVPGLRIVDAGPGQATGITLDPGEYFLPSMGKPDGIVQGDLRLALQTKLLPVQYLDPVTAPPGVIRPKL
;
A
#
# COMPACT_ATOMS: atom_id res chain seq x y z
N MET A 1 17.14 -36.27 31.76
CA MET A 1 16.53 -35.30 32.70
C MET A 1 17.42 -34.08 32.97
N SER A 2 18.73 -34.09 32.68
CA SER A 2 19.63 -32.93 32.85
C SER A 2 19.61 -31.91 31.69
N ASP A 3 19.42 -32.35 30.43
CA ASP A 3 19.43 -31.45 29.26
C ASP A 3 18.22 -30.50 29.20
N SER A 4 17.04 -30.96 29.62
CA SER A 4 15.83 -30.14 29.62
C SER A 4 15.90 -28.96 30.60
N SER A 5 16.61 -29.13 31.73
CA SER A 5 16.80 -28.05 32.71
C SER A 5 17.82 -27.00 32.24
N LEU A 6 18.85 -27.39 31.49
CA LEU A 6 19.86 -26.48 30.94
C LEU A 6 19.26 -25.63 29.80
N SER A 7 18.50 -26.26 28.91
CA SER A 7 17.77 -25.59 27.83
C SER A 7 16.77 -24.56 28.36
N LEU A 8 15.99 -24.90 29.41
CA LEU A 8 15.06 -23.97 30.05
C LEU A 8 15.79 -22.80 30.75
N THR A 9 16.96 -23.05 31.33
CA THR A 9 17.77 -22.02 32.00
C THR A 9 18.32 -21.01 31.01
N LEU A 10 18.91 -21.48 29.89
CA LEU A 10 19.40 -20.62 28.83
C LEU A 10 18.28 -19.81 28.18
N ARG A 11 17.11 -20.43 27.93
CA ARG A 11 15.92 -19.74 27.41
C ARG A 11 15.51 -18.58 28.31
N ASN A 12 15.48 -18.80 29.63
CA ASN A 12 15.14 -17.76 30.59
C ASN A 12 16.18 -16.63 30.66
N GLN A 13 17.48 -16.97 30.57
CA GLN A 13 18.56 -15.98 30.55
C GLN A 13 18.50 -15.08 29.31
N LEU A 14 18.36 -15.67 28.12
CA LEU A 14 18.23 -14.92 26.87
C LEU A 14 16.92 -14.12 26.82
N SER A 15 15.83 -14.67 27.37
CA SER A 15 14.57 -13.94 27.56
C SER A 15 14.76 -12.69 28.42
N ALA A 16 15.55 -12.80 29.49
CA ALA A 16 15.80 -11.68 30.39
C ALA A 16 16.63 -10.57 29.71
N ILE A 17 17.62 -10.95 28.89
CA ILE A 17 18.42 -10.02 28.08
C ILE A 17 17.52 -9.33 27.05
N ALA A 18 16.75 -10.09 26.28
CA ALA A 18 15.81 -9.56 25.29
C ALA A 18 14.83 -8.56 25.90
N ARG A 19 14.20 -8.92 27.03
CA ARG A 19 13.28 -8.02 27.74
C ARG A 19 13.97 -6.77 28.25
N ARG A 20 15.19 -6.89 28.80
CA ARG A 20 15.95 -5.74 29.30
C ARG A 20 16.25 -4.75 28.17
N VAL A 21 16.75 -5.25 27.04
CA VAL A 21 17.05 -4.43 25.85
C VAL A 21 15.80 -3.75 25.34
N VAL A 22 14.71 -4.48 25.14
CA VAL A 22 13.44 -3.94 24.62
C VAL A 22 12.85 -2.89 25.55
N LEU A 23 12.84 -3.13 26.87
CA LEU A 23 12.30 -2.18 27.85
C LEU A 23 13.15 -0.92 28.02
N ALA A 24 14.47 -1.02 27.82
CA ALA A 24 15.38 0.11 27.95
C ALA A 24 15.53 0.92 26.65
N PHE A 25 15.05 0.40 25.52
CA PHE A 25 15.20 1.06 24.22
C PHE A 25 14.44 2.39 24.17
N PRO A 26 15.08 3.50 23.73
CA PRO A 26 14.43 4.80 23.64
C PRO A 26 13.47 4.85 22.45
N ASP A 27 12.17 4.81 22.74
CA ASP A 27 11.13 4.85 21.72
C ASP A 27 10.75 6.31 21.38
N LEU A 28 11.21 6.83 20.24
CA LEU A 28 10.98 8.22 19.84
C LEU A 28 9.50 8.64 19.84
N HIS A 29 8.60 7.78 19.37
CA HIS A 29 7.18 8.09 19.26
C HIS A 29 6.51 8.06 20.63
N ALA A 30 6.76 7.02 21.43
CA ALA A 30 6.25 6.90 22.80
C ALA A 30 6.79 8.02 23.69
N ASP A 31 8.04 8.43 23.51
CA ASP A 31 8.65 9.55 24.21
C ASP A 31 8.03 10.88 23.80
N ALA A 32 7.82 11.11 22.50
CA ALA A 32 7.15 12.30 21.98
C ALA A 32 5.69 12.37 22.48
N ARG A 33 4.99 11.22 22.44
CA ARG A 33 3.64 11.06 22.96
C ARG A 33 3.57 11.34 24.47
N LYS A 34 4.54 10.84 25.24
CA LYS A 34 4.66 11.12 26.68
C LYS A 34 4.90 12.60 26.95
N ALA A 35 5.76 13.24 26.16
CA ALA A 35 5.98 14.69 26.25
C ALA A 35 4.70 15.47 25.89
N ALA A 36 3.97 15.06 24.84
CA ALA A 36 2.68 15.64 24.47
C ALA A 36 1.62 15.44 25.57
N LEU A 37 1.56 14.29 26.23
CA LEU A 37 0.66 14.05 27.36
C LEU A 37 0.99 14.95 28.56
N ASN A 38 2.27 15.16 28.85
CA ASN A 38 2.69 16.07 29.92
C ASN A 38 2.33 17.52 29.59
N LEU A 39 2.51 17.93 28.32
CA LEU A 39 2.06 19.23 27.81
C LEU A 39 0.54 19.39 27.99
N LEU A 40 -0.26 18.42 27.54
CA LEU A 40 -1.71 18.46 27.66
C LEU A 40 -2.17 18.58 29.12
N LYS A 41 -1.52 17.88 30.05
CA LYS A 41 -1.79 18.01 31.49
C LYS A 41 -1.47 19.42 32.02
N ALA A 42 -0.34 20.00 31.61
CA ALA A 42 0.06 21.34 32.02
C ALA A 42 -0.88 22.43 31.47
N GLU A 43 -1.40 22.24 30.26
CA GLU A 43 -2.32 23.17 29.58
C GLU A 43 -3.81 22.95 29.94
N GLY A 44 -4.11 22.07 30.90
CA GLY A 44 -5.48 21.87 31.39
C GLY A 44 -6.36 20.97 30.51
N VAL A 45 -5.76 20.13 29.65
CA VAL A 45 -6.42 19.13 28.80
C VAL A 45 -5.97 17.70 29.19
N PRO A 46 -6.10 17.28 30.47
CA PRO A 46 -5.44 16.06 30.98
C PRO A 46 -5.93 14.74 30.37
N ASN A 47 -7.10 14.74 29.72
CA ASN A 47 -7.71 13.57 29.07
C ASN A 47 -7.57 13.58 27.54
N GLY A 48 -6.83 14.53 26.97
CA GLY A 48 -6.60 14.59 25.53
C GLY A 48 -5.73 13.44 25.03
N ASN A 49 -6.07 12.87 23.87
CA ASN A 49 -5.23 11.89 23.20
C ASN A 49 -4.35 12.60 22.16
N PRO A 50 -3.03 12.72 22.36
CA PRO A 50 -2.15 13.51 21.49
C PRO A 50 -2.05 12.97 20.05
N ASP A 51 -2.35 11.69 19.82
CA ASP A 51 -2.37 11.08 18.48
C ASP A 51 -3.68 11.35 17.71
N HIS A 52 -4.69 11.90 18.40
CA HIS A 52 -5.97 12.32 17.82
C HIS A 52 -6.26 13.81 18.08
N ILE A 53 -5.24 14.57 18.50
CA ILE A 53 -5.29 16.02 18.58
C ILE A 53 -4.36 16.51 17.48
N TYR A 54 -4.90 17.27 16.54
CA TYR A 54 -4.21 17.69 15.35
C TYR A 54 -3.94 19.19 15.40
N TRP A 55 -2.69 19.57 15.15
CA TRP A 55 -2.34 20.90 14.69
C TRP A 55 -2.61 20.99 13.19
N HIS A 56 -3.57 21.83 12.83
CA HIS A 56 -3.88 22.14 11.44
C HIS A 56 -3.43 23.56 11.11
N ARG A 57 -2.75 23.72 9.98
CA ARG A 57 -2.40 25.01 9.41
C ARG A 57 -3.26 25.30 8.18
N PHE A 58 -3.72 26.54 8.05
CA PHE A 58 -4.54 27.02 6.95
C PHE A 58 -3.94 28.27 6.34
N SER A 59 -4.25 28.51 5.05
CA SER A 59 -3.89 29.75 4.37
C SER A 59 -4.64 30.96 4.93
N GLN A 60 -5.85 30.75 5.46
CA GLN A 60 -6.74 31.80 5.99
C GLN A 60 -7.60 31.30 7.16
N GLY A 61 -8.13 32.24 7.94
CA GLY A 61 -9.09 32.00 9.03
C GLY A 61 -10.24 33.00 8.99
N MET A 62 -11.40 32.60 9.49
CA MET A 62 -12.54 33.49 9.69
C MET A 62 -12.69 33.79 11.17
N SER A 63 -12.74 35.09 11.51
CA SER A 63 -12.94 35.50 12.90
C SER A 63 -14.33 35.11 13.38
N THR A 64 -14.42 34.62 14.61
CA THR A 64 -15.66 34.25 15.29
C THR A 64 -15.48 34.42 16.80
N ASN A 65 -16.55 34.76 17.51
CA ASN A 65 -16.54 34.86 18.98
C ASN A 65 -16.92 33.53 19.67
N ARG A 66 -17.12 32.46 18.90
CA ARG A 66 -17.61 31.16 19.40
C ARG A 66 -16.48 30.16 19.68
N THR A 67 -15.34 30.30 19.01
CA THR A 67 -14.18 29.42 19.17
C THR A 67 -13.23 29.93 20.25
N PHE A 68 -12.48 29.02 20.85
CA PHE A 68 -11.46 29.28 21.86
C PHE A 68 -10.35 30.21 21.34
N THR A 69 -9.92 30.03 20.09
CA THR A 69 -8.88 30.85 19.47
C THR A 69 -9.39 32.18 18.91
N GLY A 70 -10.71 32.36 18.80
CA GLY A 70 -11.33 33.48 18.10
C GLY A 70 -11.35 33.35 16.57
N TRP A 71 -10.92 32.19 16.05
CA TRP A 71 -10.86 31.87 14.63
C TRP A 71 -11.47 30.50 14.34
N GLN A 72 -12.10 30.36 13.17
CA GLN A 72 -12.55 29.08 12.61
C GLN A 72 -12.00 28.95 11.18
N HIS A 73 -11.82 27.71 10.72
CA HIS A 73 -11.23 27.40 9.43
C HIS A 73 -12.08 26.40 8.65
N PHE A 74 -11.90 26.40 7.34
CA PHE A 74 -12.68 25.61 6.40
C PHE A 74 -11.77 25.04 5.31
N GLY A 75 -12.14 23.89 4.77
CA GLY A 75 -11.39 23.19 3.73
C GLY A 75 -10.19 22.40 4.26
N THR A 76 -9.37 21.88 3.36
CA THR A 76 -8.23 21.03 3.73
C THR A 76 -7.08 21.88 4.31
N PRO A 77 -6.52 21.52 5.47
CA PRO A 77 -5.32 22.16 6.00
C PRO A 77 -4.13 22.07 5.02
N GLU A 78 -3.32 23.14 4.93
CA GLU A 78 -2.02 23.12 4.22
C GLU A 78 -1.01 22.17 4.90
N GLN A 79 -1.20 21.95 6.20
CA GLN A 79 -0.41 21.03 7.00
C GLN A 79 -1.29 20.49 8.11
N SER A 80 -1.18 19.19 8.34
CA SER A 80 -1.82 18.50 9.44
C SER A 80 -0.79 17.62 10.14
N LEU A 81 -0.64 17.79 11.44
CA LEU A 81 0.24 16.99 12.29
C LEU A 81 -0.53 16.65 13.56
N THR A 82 -0.46 15.40 14.01
CA THR A 82 -0.83 15.06 15.38
C THR A 82 0.03 15.84 16.37
N LEU A 83 -0.43 16.01 17.61
CA LEU A 83 0.35 16.69 18.64
C LEU A 83 1.64 15.93 18.93
N THR A 84 1.62 14.60 18.85
CA THR A 84 2.81 13.75 18.95
C THR A 84 3.82 14.05 17.85
N GLU A 85 3.38 14.12 16.58
CA GLU A 85 4.26 14.49 15.45
C GLU A 85 4.76 15.93 15.57
N LEU A 86 3.94 16.84 16.10
CA LEU A 86 4.33 18.23 16.31
C LEU A 86 5.41 18.39 17.39
N VAL A 87 5.44 17.52 18.42
CA VAL A 87 6.55 17.47 19.39
C VAL A 87 7.87 17.11 18.70
N ILE A 88 7.83 16.18 17.74
CA ILE A 88 9.01 15.72 16.99
C ILE A 88 9.46 16.82 16.01
N ARG A 89 8.54 17.30 15.17
CA ARG A 89 8.83 18.19 14.03
C ARG A 89 8.95 19.66 14.40
N ARG A 90 8.34 20.07 15.52
CA ARG A 90 8.17 21.46 15.98
C ARG A 90 7.34 22.32 15.01
N PHE A 91 6.99 23.53 15.48
CA PHE A 91 6.41 24.56 14.62
C PHE A 91 7.43 25.07 13.60
N ARG A 92 6.94 25.60 12.47
CA ARG A 92 7.80 26.19 11.44
C ARG A 92 8.57 27.38 12.00
N VAL A 93 9.72 27.71 11.42
CA VAL A 93 10.52 28.85 11.88
C VAL A 93 9.71 30.16 11.84
N GLY A 94 8.98 30.41 10.75
CA GLY A 94 8.14 31.62 10.64
C GLY A 94 6.97 31.69 11.64
N ASP A 95 6.56 30.57 12.23
CA ASP A 95 5.53 30.52 13.27
C ASP A 95 6.07 30.95 14.64
N GLN A 96 7.39 30.79 14.84
CA GLN A 96 8.07 31.18 16.06
C GLN A 96 8.30 32.69 16.12
N ASP A 97 8.51 33.32 14.96
CA ASP A 97 8.70 34.77 14.82
C ASP A 97 7.38 35.56 14.88
N SER A 98 6.24 34.88 14.76
CA SER A 98 4.91 35.52 14.67
C SER A 98 3.86 34.70 15.45
N ALA A 99 4.18 34.40 16.71
CA ALA A 99 3.37 33.56 17.57
C ALA A 99 1.99 34.19 17.91
N ASP A 100 1.87 35.51 17.82
CA ASP A 100 0.66 36.30 18.07
C ASP A 100 -0.41 36.13 16.96
N VAL A 101 0.02 35.85 15.73
CA VAL A 101 -0.89 35.57 14.60
C VAL A 101 -1.08 34.07 14.36
N LEU A 102 -0.43 33.21 15.14
CA LEU A 102 -0.55 31.75 15.03
C LEU A 102 -2.01 31.26 15.10
N PRO A 103 -2.87 31.78 15.98
CA PRO A 103 -4.29 31.40 16.02
C PRO A 103 -5.09 31.78 14.76
N MET A 104 -4.61 32.74 13.95
CA MET A 104 -5.23 33.12 12.68
C MET A 104 -4.91 32.14 11.55
N TYR A 105 -3.77 31.46 11.63
CA TYR A 105 -3.28 30.54 10.59
C TYR A 105 -3.36 29.07 11.01
N GLY A 106 -3.80 28.76 12.23
CA GLY A 106 -3.95 27.39 12.67
C GLY A 106 -4.56 27.25 14.05
N GLY A 107 -4.95 26.01 14.36
CA GLY A 107 -5.57 25.65 15.62
C GLY A 107 -5.42 24.17 15.93
N PHE A 108 -5.77 23.81 17.16
CA PHE A 108 -5.82 22.41 17.59
C PHE A 108 -7.23 21.86 17.51
N TYR A 109 -7.38 20.69 16.89
CA TYR A 109 -8.66 20.06 16.64
C TYR A 109 -8.64 18.57 16.97
N SER A 110 -9.79 18.02 17.32
CA SER A 110 -9.98 16.60 17.65
C SER A 110 -10.25 15.72 16.42
N VAL A 111 -10.26 16.32 15.23
CA VAL A 111 -10.57 15.69 13.95
C VAL A 111 -9.43 15.89 12.97
N GLY A 112 -9.19 14.89 12.11
CA GLY A 112 -8.13 14.91 11.09
C GLY A 112 -8.39 15.87 9.93
N PRO A 113 -7.49 15.91 8.92
CA PRO A 113 -7.52 16.89 7.82
C PRO A 113 -8.76 16.82 6.91
N ASP A 114 -9.52 15.74 6.96
CA ASP A 114 -10.69 15.49 6.11
C ASP A 114 -12.01 16.06 6.67
N ALA A 115 -11.99 16.70 7.85
CA ALA A 115 -13.19 17.18 8.51
C ALA A 115 -13.89 18.35 7.77
N GLY A 116 -13.15 19.10 6.96
CA GLY A 116 -13.65 20.20 6.13
C GLY A 116 -14.12 21.46 6.88
N VAL A 117 -14.48 21.34 8.16
CA VAL A 117 -14.86 22.47 9.04
C VAL A 117 -14.16 22.32 10.39
N TYR A 118 -13.53 23.40 10.83
CA TYR A 118 -12.72 23.46 12.04
C TYR A 118 -13.16 24.65 12.89
N ASN A 119 -13.99 24.39 13.89
CA ASN A 119 -14.68 25.41 14.67
C ASN A 119 -14.95 24.93 16.10
N GLU A 120 -15.87 25.58 16.81
CA GLU A 120 -16.13 25.33 18.22
C GLU A 120 -16.65 23.92 18.52
N THR A 121 -17.10 23.19 17.49
CA THR A 121 -17.66 21.84 17.63
C THR A 121 -16.58 20.76 17.75
N ASN A 122 -15.37 21.03 17.26
CA ASN A 122 -14.27 20.07 17.22
C ASN A 122 -12.92 20.67 17.64
N GLU A 123 -12.89 21.93 18.08
CA GLU A 123 -11.72 22.55 18.67
C GLU A 123 -11.26 21.84 19.94
N VAL A 124 -9.94 21.81 20.12
CA VAL A 124 -9.31 21.44 21.37
C VAL A 124 -8.84 22.74 21.99
N ARG A 125 -9.24 22.99 23.25
CA ARG A 125 -8.94 24.23 23.99
C ARG A 125 -7.48 24.28 24.43
N LEU A 126 -6.60 24.34 23.45
CA LEU A 126 -5.15 24.36 23.58
C LEU A 126 -4.66 25.60 22.82
N GLU A 127 -3.97 26.51 23.52
CA GLU A 127 -3.55 27.78 22.94
C GLU A 127 -2.26 27.59 22.12
N PRO A 128 -2.26 27.86 20.80
CA PRO A 128 -1.09 27.64 19.95
C PRO A 128 0.19 28.32 20.44
N GLU A 129 0.08 29.54 20.94
CA GLU A 129 1.20 30.29 21.50
C GLU A 129 1.79 29.64 22.76
N ARG A 130 0.93 29.08 23.64
CA ARG A 130 1.40 28.37 24.84
C ARG A 130 2.10 27.08 24.50
N VAL A 131 1.57 26.32 23.54
CA VAL A 131 2.25 25.09 23.06
C VAL A 131 3.59 25.42 22.46
N LEU A 132 3.67 26.48 21.65
CA LEU A 132 4.93 26.96 21.08
C LEU A 132 5.94 27.35 22.18
N LYS A 133 5.50 28.08 23.21
CA LYS A 133 6.34 28.44 24.38
C LYS A 133 6.78 27.21 25.19
N ALA A 134 5.88 26.25 25.41
CA ALA A 134 6.21 25.01 26.11
C ALA A 134 7.21 24.15 25.33
N PHE A 135 7.13 24.16 24.00
CA PHE A 135 8.11 23.50 23.13
C PHE A 135 9.49 24.12 23.20
N TRP A 136 9.60 25.43 23.41
CA TRP A 136 10.89 26.08 23.68
C TRP A 136 11.54 25.64 24.99
N VAL A 137 10.73 25.40 26.04
CA VAL A 137 11.23 24.89 27.32
C VAL A 137 11.62 23.40 27.22
N LEU A 138 10.91 22.64 26.40
CA LEU A 138 11.14 21.22 26.16
C LEU A 138 12.26 21.02 25.13
N ASP A 139 13.49 20.68 25.54
CA ASP A 139 14.54 20.23 24.61
C ASP A 139 14.44 18.72 24.33
N PHE A 140 13.38 18.31 23.62
CA PHE A 140 13.07 16.92 23.33
C PHE A 140 14.19 16.21 22.56
N GLY A 141 14.79 16.89 21.56
CA GLY A 141 15.88 16.34 20.76
C GLY A 141 17.09 15.99 21.61
N ALA A 142 17.56 16.93 22.45
CA ALA A 142 18.69 16.68 23.34
C ALA A 142 18.39 15.63 24.42
N ASP A 143 17.15 15.53 24.90
CA ASP A 143 16.76 14.46 25.83
C ASP A 143 16.77 13.07 25.18
N PHE A 144 16.22 12.95 23.97
CA PHE A 144 16.23 11.70 23.21
C PHE A 144 17.66 11.24 22.87
N GLN A 145 18.53 12.16 22.44
CA GLN A 145 19.94 11.86 22.18
C GLN A 145 20.67 11.40 23.44
N ARG A 146 20.43 12.02 24.60
CA ARG A 146 21.03 11.59 25.88
C ARG A 146 20.57 10.19 26.29
N ARG A 147 19.27 9.89 26.18
CA ARG A 147 18.73 8.54 26.51
C ARG A 147 19.22 7.48 25.53
N SER A 148 19.35 7.83 24.25
CA SER A 148 20.00 7.01 23.23
C SER A 148 21.45 6.70 23.55
N ALA A 149 22.24 7.69 23.95
CA ALA A 149 23.62 7.49 24.36
C ALA A 149 23.73 6.60 25.60
N ALA A 150 22.85 6.78 26.60
CA ALA A 150 22.79 5.96 27.80
C ALA A 150 22.41 4.51 27.48
N PHE A 151 21.40 4.29 26.64
CA PHE A 151 21.00 2.95 26.19
C PHE A 151 22.18 2.18 25.58
N TRP A 152 22.92 2.78 24.64
CA TRP A 152 24.06 2.11 24.02
C TRP A 152 25.22 1.86 24.98
N ALA A 153 25.40 2.74 25.98
CA ALA A 153 26.40 2.54 27.03
C ALA A 153 26.03 1.38 27.97
N ASP A 154 24.75 1.27 28.34
CA ASP A 154 24.27 0.32 29.35
C ASP A 154 23.88 -1.04 28.76
N HIS A 155 23.45 -1.08 27.49
CA HIS A 155 22.86 -2.25 26.83
C HIS A 155 23.53 -2.65 25.51
N GLY A 156 24.61 -1.97 25.09
CA GLY A 156 25.29 -2.30 23.84
C GLY A 156 25.79 -3.75 23.76
N GLU A 157 26.29 -4.32 24.86
CA GLU A 157 26.71 -5.72 24.92
C GLU A 157 25.53 -6.70 24.86
N ASP A 158 24.40 -6.33 25.46
CA ASP A 158 23.17 -7.11 25.37
C ASP A 158 22.67 -7.13 23.91
N VAL A 159 22.71 -6.00 23.19
CA VAL A 159 22.38 -5.93 21.75
C VAL A 159 23.31 -6.80 20.90
N ARG A 160 24.62 -6.76 21.16
CA ARG A 160 25.61 -7.64 20.49
C ARG A 160 25.29 -9.12 20.68
N THR A 161 24.95 -9.51 21.91
CA THR A 161 24.59 -10.88 22.27
C THR A 161 23.35 -11.34 21.48
N LEU A 162 22.34 -10.48 21.37
CA LEU A 162 21.12 -10.78 20.62
C LEU A 162 21.35 -10.82 19.10
N ALA A 163 22.21 -9.97 18.55
CA ALA A 163 22.59 -10.00 17.14
C ALA A 163 23.27 -11.32 16.76
N LYS A 164 24.20 -11.80 17.62
CA LYS A 164 24.84 -13.11 17.44
C LYS A 164 23.82 -14.25 17.49
N LEU A 165 22.86 -14.18 18.41
CA LEU A 165 21.79 -15.15 18.50
C LEU A 165 20.93 -15.18 17.22
N ASN A 166 20.54 -14.02 16.70
CA ASN A 166 19.74 -13.94 15.50
C ASN A 166 20.46 -14.54 14.28
N TYR A 167 21.72 -14.14 14.08
CA TYR A 167 22.58 -14.67 13.03
C TYR A 167 22.65 -16.21 13.04
N LEU A 168 22.87 -16.82 14.21
CA LEU A 168 22.94 -18.28 14.34
C LEU A 168 21.59 -18.95 14.10
N SER A 169 20.49 -18.33 14.55
CA SER A 169 19.14 -18.84 14.32
C SER A 169 18.78 -18.85 12.84
N GLU A 170 19.02 -17.74 12.13
CA GLU A 170 18.74 -17.63 10.69
C GLU A 170 19.63 -18.57 9.87
N ALA A 171 20.90 -18.74 10.26
CA ALA A 171 21.80 -19.71 9.64
C ALA A 171 21.25 -21.14 9.73
N LEU A 172 20.74 -21.52 10.91
CA LEU A 172 20.15 -22.84 11.10
C LEU A 172 18.89 -23.01 10.24
N GLN A 173 18.04 -22.00 10.14
CA GLN A 173 16.86 -22.03 9.27
C GLN A 173 17.24 -22.15 7.79
N ALA A 174 18.29 -21.45 7.36
CA ALA A 174 18.81 -21.55 6.00
C ALA A 174 19.39 -22.95 5.70
N GLY A 175 20.09 -23.56 6.66
CA GLY A 175 20.53 -24.95 6.55
C GLY A 175 19.37 -25.95 6.49
N LEU A 176 18.33 -25.75 7.31
CA LEU A 176 17.15 -26.62 7.34
C LEU A 176 16.27 -26.51 6.08
N SER A 177 16.25 -25.34 5.46
CA SER A 177 15.52 -25.12 4.19
C SER A 177 16.31 -25.54 2.95
N GLY A 178 17.58 -25.95 3.11
CA GLY A 178 18.47 -26.31 2.01
C GLY A 178 19.06 -25.11 1.26
N GLN A 179 18.94 -23.89 1.80
CA GLN A 179 19.56 -22.68 1.24
C GLN A 179 21.06 -22.61 1.49
N LEU A 180 21.52 -23.18 2.60
CA LEU A 180 22.94 -23.43 2.87
C LEU A 180 23.19 -24.94 2.90
N ASP A 181 24.24 -25.37 2.22
CA ASP A 181 24.73 -26.73 2.36
C ASP A 181 25.49 -26.93 3.70
N ALA A 182 25.93 -28.16 3.96
CA ALA A 182 26.61 -28.50 5.21
C ALA A 182 27.95 -27.79 5.41
N LEU A 183 28.71 -27.53 4.33
CA LEU A 183 30.01 -26.85 4.40
C LEU A 183 29.80 -25.34 4.61
N GLN A 184 28.83 -24.76 3.93
CA GLN A 184 28.46 -23.35 4.06
C GLN A 184 27.86 -23.04 5.44
N LEU A 185 27.02 -23.93 5.98
CA LEU A 185 26.51 -23.80 7.34
C LEU A 185 27.62 -23.91 8.39
N GLN A 186 28.58 -24.83 8.19
CA GLN A 186 29.73 -24.97 9.07
C GLN A 186 30.63 -23.72 9.02
N LEU A 187 30.85 -23.14 7.83
CA LEU A 187 31.55 -21.87 7.67
C LEU A 187 30.90 -20.74 8.49
N VAL A 188 29.57 -20.65 8.47
CA VAL A 188 28.80 -19.65 9.22
C VAL A 188 29.02 -19.78 10.73
N PHE A 189 29.09 -21.01 11.25
CA PHE A 189 29.36 -21.29 12.66
C PHE A 189 30.82 -21.03 13.05
N ASP A 190 31.78 -21.50 12.24
CA ASP A 190 33.21 -21.35 12.49
C ASP A 190 33.67 -19.88 12.40
N ALA A 191 33.01 -19.07 11.57
CA ALA A 191 33.24 -17.63 11.48
C ALA A 191 33.01 -16.91 12.82
N VAL A 192 32.11 -17.42 13.66
CA VAL A 192 31.70 -16.79 14.93
C VAL A 192 32.06 -17.61 16.16
N GLY A 193 32.88 -18.66 15.97
CA GLY A 193 33.36 -19.55 17.03
C GLY A 193 32.25 -20.34 17.72
N PHE A 194 31.18 -20.69 17.01
CA PHE A 194 30.07 -21.47 17.55
C PHE A 194 30.26 -22.96 17.25
N ASP A 195 30.40 -23.78 18.29
CA ASP A 195 30.45 -25.24 18.13
C ASP A 195 29.03 -25.82 18.17
N SER A 196 28.52 -26.22 17.00
CA SER A 196 27.20 -26.82 16.80
C SER A 196 27.04 -28.20 17.47
N GLY A 197 28.14 -28.84 17.87
CA GLY A 197 28.17 -30.12 18.56
C GLY A 197 27.99 -30.02 20.08
N ILE A 198 28.05 -28.80 20.65
CA ILE A 198 27.94 -28.58 22.10
C ILE A 198 26.60 -27.94 22.44
N ALA A 199 26.01 -28.34 23.57
CA ALA A 199 24.81 -27.71 24.10
C ALA A 199 25.06 -26.19 24.31
N PRO A 200 24.26 -25.31 23.70
CA PRO A 200 24.50 -23.88 23.79
C PRO A 200 24.40 -23.41 25.26
N GLN A 201 25.25 -22.45 25.62
CA GLN A 201 25.27 -21.78 26.93
C GLN A 201 25.38 -20.27 26.70
N LEU A 202 24.96 -19.48 27.69
CA LEU A 202 24.94 -18.01 27.56
C LEU A 202 26.31 -17.43 27.20
N GLN A 203 27.38 -18.00 27.74
CA GLN A 203 28.76 -17.60 27.46
C GLN A 203 29.13 -17.69 25.98
N HIS A 204 28.54 -18.60 25.20
CA HIS A 204 28.81 -18.71 23.76
C HIS A 204 28.29 -17.49 22.97
N PHE A 205 27.31 -16.77 23.51
CA PHE A 205 26.76 -15.55 22.91
C PHE A 205 27.45 -14.29 23.46
N GLU A 206 27.80 -14.29 24.75
CA GLU A 206 28.46 -13.17 25.42
C GLU A 206 29.97 -13.07 25.13
N GLN A 207 30.65 -14.17 24.81
CA GLN A 207 32.09 -14.12 24.55
C GLN A 207 32.40 -13.61 23.14
N VAL A 208 33.43 -12.78 23.05
CA VAL A 208 34.06 -12.35 21.80
C VAL A 208 34.96 -13.49 21.33
N HIS A 209 34.68 -14.02 20.15
CA HIS A 209 35.49 -15.06 19.51
C HIS A 209 36.14 -14.51 18.25
N SER A 210 37.40 -14.88 18.02
CA SER A 210 38.03 -14.66 16.73
C SER A 210 37.58 -15.74 15.75
N PRO A 211 37.46 -15.42 14.44
CA PRO A 211 37.18 -16.41 13.42
C PRO A 211 38.26 -17.51 13.43
N GLN A 212 37.88 -18.74 13.09
CA GLN A 212 38.87 -19.80 12.90
C GLN A 212 39.89 -19.43 11.80
N ALA A 213 41.10 -20.01 11.92
CA ALA A 213 42.19 -19.73 10.99
C ALA A 213 41.79 -20.06 9.54
N GLY A 214 41.99 -19.12 8.62
CA GLY A 214 41.66 -19.29 7.20
C GLY A 214 40.29 -18.73 6.80
N ILE A 215 39.43 -18.38 7.76
CA ILE A 215 38.16 -17.69 7.50
C ILE A 215 38.38 -16.18 7.47
N GLN A 216 37.85 -15.53 6.44
CA GLN A 216 37.85 -14.08 6.35
C GLN A 216 36.42 -13.55 6.46
N ILE A 217 36.24 -12.49 7.24
CA ILE A 217 34.96 -11.79 7.41
C ILE A 217 35.08 -10.39 6.86
N ALA A 218 34.11 -9.99 6.05
CA ALA A 218 34.04 -8.69 5.41
C ALA A 218 32.59 -8.21 5.35
N THR A 219 32.40 -6.96 4.95
CA THR A 219 31.10 -6.36 4.62
C THR A 219 31.04 -6.06 3.12
N LEU A 220 29.81 -5.87 2.63
CA LEU A 220 29.57 -5.44 1.27
C LEU A 220 29.84 -3.94 1.14
N SER A 221 30.60 -3.57 0.13
CA SER A 221 30.82 -2.19 -0.29
C SER A 221 30.40 -2.05 -1.74
N LEU A 222 29.54 -1.08 -2.00
CA LEU A 222 28.88 -0.91 -3.29
C LEU A 222 29.00 0.55 -3.71
N CYS A 223 29.62 0.78 -4.86
CA CYS A 223 29.89 2.13 -5.38
C CYS A 223 30.65 3.04 -4.37
N GLY A 224 31.49 2.44 -3.53
CA GLY A 224 32.24 3.14 -2.48
C GLY A 224 31.44 3.47 -1.22
N GLN A 225 30.19 3.02 -1.11
CA GLN A 225 29.41 3.05 0.13
C GLN A 225 29.53 1.70 0.83
N VAL A 226 29.92 1.72 2.10
CA VAL A 226 30.08 0.53 2.94
C VAL A 226 28.74 0.21 3.59
N SER A 227 28.32 -1.06 3.55
CA SER A 227 27.13 -1.54 4.25
C SER A 227 27.33 -1.49 5.77
N THR A 228 26.24 -1.25 6.49
CA THR A 228 26.21 -1.14 7.95
C THR A 228 26.02 -2.47 8.68
N ASP A 229 25.58 -3.51 7.99
CA ASP A 229 25.09 -4.74 8.64
C ASP A 229 25.27 -6.04 7.81
N VAL A 230 25.64 -5.95 6.52
CA VAL A 230 25.89 -7.13 5.67
C VAL A 230 27.17 -7.83 6.08
N ILE A 231 27.11 -9.16 6.19
CA ILE A 231 28.26 -10.01 6.50
C ILE A 231 28.57 -10.88 5.29
N TRP A 232 29.82 -10.84 4.84
CA TRP A 232 30.33 -11.61 3.72
C TRP A 232 31.52 -12.48 4.14
N LEU A 233 31.23 -13.78 4.26
CA LEU A 233 32.18 -14.80 4.66
C LEU A 233 32.91 -15.37 3.46
N LYS A 234 34.19 -15.66 3.65
CA LYS A 234 35.01 -16.43 2.72
C LYS A 234 35.72 -17.54 3.48
N ALA A 235 35.52 -18.78 3.03
CA ALA A 235 36.21 -19.96 3.53
C ALA A 235 37.62 -20.11 2.94
N GLN A 236 38.43 -20.96 3.55
CA GLN A 236 39.79 -21.26 3.09
C GLN A 236 39.81 -22.04 1.77
N ASP A 237 38.79 -22.87 1.54
CA ASP A 237 38.62 -23.72 0.35
C ASP A 237 38.01 -22.98 -0.86
N GLY A 238 37.54 -21.75 -0.66
CA GLY A 238 37.07 -20.86 -1.72
C GLY A 238 35.56 -20.66 -1.80
N HIS A 239 34.76 -21.26 -0.91
CA HIS A 239 33.32 -20.99 -0.84
C HIS A 239 33.00 -19.65 -0.13
N TYR A 240 31.84 -19.07 -0.46
CA TYR A 240 31.37 -17.80 0.07
C TYR A 240 29.97 -17.93 0.65
N VAL A 241 29.69 -17.14 1.69
CA VAL A 241 28.34 -16.98 2.23
C VAL A 241 28.06 -15.49 2.41
N LEU A 242 26.93 -15.04 1.88
CA LEU A 242 26.41 -13.69 2.10
C LEU A 242 25.25 -13.75 3.09
N TYR A 243 25.33 -12.93 4.12
CA TYR A 243 24.27 -12.70 5.08
C TYR A 243 23.74 -11.28 4.96
N LEU A 244 22.48 -11.17 4.59
CA LEU A 244 21.70 -9.95 4.48
C LEU A 244 20.67 -9.99 5.64
N PRO A 245 20.93 -9.35 6.79
CA PRO A 245 20.06 -9.45 7.96
C PRO A 245 18.61 -9.12 7.62
N GLY A 246 17.70 -10.07 7.81
CA GLY A 246 16.28 -9.85 7.57
C GLY A 246 15.81 -9.84 6.10
N ALA A 247 16.71 -10.10 5.15
CA ALA A 247 16.36 -10.39 3.78
C ALA A 247 15.65 -11.75 3.61
N VAL A 248 15.13 -12.00 2.41
CA VAL A 248 14.45 -13.24 2.07
C VAL A 248 14.95 -13.73 0.70
N PRO A 249 15.85 -14.72 0.65
CA PRO A 249 16.50 -15.39 1.79
C PRO A 249 17.49 -14.46 2.52
N SER A 250 17.74 -14.70 3.83
CA SER A 250 18.72 -13.91 4.60
C SER A 250 20.14 -14.45 4.52
N PHE A 251 20.30 -15.76 4.27
CA PHE A 251 21.58 -16.38 3.96
C PHE A 251 21.56 -16.98 2.56
N GLN A 252 22.66 -16.77 1.83
CA GLN A 252 22.88 -17.39 0.54
C GLN A 252 24.34 -17.85 0.42
N GLY A 253 24.53 -19.11 0.03
CA GLY A 253 25.84 -19.69 -0.26
C GLY A 253 26.20 -19.61 -1.74
N PHE A 254 27.50 -19.50 -2.03
CA PHE A 254 28.05 -19.33 -3.38
C PHE A 254 29.41 -20.04 -3.52
N ASP A 255 29.76 -20.41 -4.75
CA ASP A 255 31.03 -21.07 -5.06
C ASP A 255 32.11 -20.08 -5.52
N SER A 256 31.73 -18.86 -5.87
CA SER A 256 32.66 -17.81 -6.27
C SER A 256 32.23 -16.40 -5.88
N GLU A 257 33.20 -15.48 -5.79
CA GLU A 257 32.94 -14.05 -5.53
C GLU A 257 32.18 -13.40 -6.70
N ALA A 258 32.35 -13.90 -7.92
CA ALA A 258 31.60 -13.46 -9.09
C ALA A 258 30.11 -13.78 -8.96
N GLU A 259 29.75 -14.98 -8.50
CA GLU A 259 28.35 -15.37 -8.29
C GLU A 259 27.64 -14.49 -7.26
N VAL A 260 28.34 -14.03 -6.22
CA VAL A 260 27.76 -13.09 -5.24
C VAL A 260 27.36 -11.78 -5.93
N ALA A 261 28.25 -11.26 -6.79
CA ALA A 261 27.99 -10.03 -7.52
C ALA A 261 26.91 -10.23 -8.60
N GLU A 262 26.85 -11.37 -9.28
CA GLU A 262 25.77 -11.69 -10.22
C GLU A 262 24.41 -11.81 -9.51
N TYR A 263 24.38 -12.43 -8.33
CA TYR A 263 23.19 -12.51 -7.49
C TYR A 263 22.68 -11.12 -7.08
N LEU A 264 23.58 -10.26 -6.59
CA LEU A 264 23.25 -8.87 -6.25
C LEU A 264 22.84 -8.05 -7.49
N PHE A 265 23.38 -8.34 -8.66
CA PHE A 265 22.91 -7.73 -9.91
C PHE A 265 21.47 -8.14 -10.24
N GLY A 266 21.13 -9.41 -10.02
CA GLY A 266 19.75 -9.90 -10.12
C GLY A 266 18.80 -9.17 -9.18
N TRP A 267 19.24 -8.85 -7.97
CA TRP A 267 18.47 -8.03 -7.03
C TRP A 267 18.20 -6.62 -7.56
N LEU A 268 19.13 -6.03 -8.31
CA LEU A 268 18.92 -4.71 -8.92
C LEU A 268 17.82 -4.71 -10.00
N GLN A 269 17.49 -5.86 -10.57
CA GLN A 269 16.43 -6.00 -11.58
C GLN A 269 15.02 -6.01 -10.97
N VAL A 270 14.91 -6.12 -9.64
CA VAL A 270 13.64 -6.18 -8.92
C VAL A 270 13.55 -4.97 -7.98
N PRO A 271 12.67 -3.99 -8.22
CA PRO A 271 12.62 -2.74 -7.44
C PRO A 271 12.53 -2.96 -5.93
N LYS A 272 11.74 -3.95 -5.50
CA LYS A 272 11.61 -4.31 -4.09
C LYS A 272 12.91 -4.84 -3.48
N SER A 273 13.66 -5.65 -4.22
CA SER A 273 14.94 -6.22 -3.79
C SER A 273 16.04 -5.15 -3.81
N THR A 274 16.06 -4.27 -4.80
CA THR A 274 16.95 -3.10 -4.85
C THR A 274 16.84 -2.27 -3.59
N GLU A 275 15.63 -2.10 -3.10
CA GLU A 275 15.39 -1.22 -1.96
C GLU A 275 15.58 -1.92 -0.62
N GLN A 276 15.37 -3.24 -0.57
CA GLN A 276 15.88 -4.07 0.52
C GLN A 276 17.42 -3.99 0.58
N LEU A 277 18.11 -4.04 -0.56
CA LEU A 277 19.56 -3.90 -0.62
C LEU A 277 20.01 -2.51 -0.14
N LEU A 278 19.35 -1.43 -0.57
CA LEU A 278 19.63 -0.06 -0.14
C LEU A 278 19.46 0.13 1.37
N ALA A 279 18.52 -0.59 2.01
CA ALA A 279 18.28 -0.51 3.44
C ALA A 279 19.48 -0.96 4.31
N HIS A 280 20.44 -1.68 3.72
CA HIS A 280 21.67 -2.14 4.37
C HIS A 280 22.83 -1.14 4.34
N PHE A 281 22.64 0.02 3.73
CA PHE A 281 23.66 1.08 3.63
C PHE A 281 23.31 2.28 4.52
N THR A 282 24.01 3.40 4.31
CA THR A 282 23.89 4.61 5.10
C THR A 282 22.45 5.11 5.26
N ALA A 283 22.13 5.59 6.46
CA ALA A 283 20.89 6.32 6.72
C ALA A 283 20.98 7.82 6.39
N GLU A 284 22.13 8.30 5.92
CA GLU A 284 22.27 9.68 5.49
C GLU A 284 21.49 9.90 4.18
N PRO A 285 20.50 10.81 4.14
CA PRO A 285 19.62 10.95 2.98
C PRO A 285 20.34 11.27 1.67
N GLN A 286 21.36 12.12 1.72
CA GLN A 286 22.10 12.54 0.52
C GLN A 286 22.93 11.40 -0.04
N ALA A 287 23.62 10.66 0.83
CA ALA A 287 24.44 9.53 0.44
C ALA A 287 23.59 8.34 -0.02
N LEU A 288 22.45 8.06 0.63
CA LEU A 288 21.54 7.00 0.17
C LEU A 288 20.90 7.34 -1.17
N GLN A 289 20.48 8.60 -1.37
CA GLN A 289 19.95 9.01 -2.67
C GLN A 289 21.02 8.85 -3.75
N ALA A 290 22.25 9.32 -3.51
CA ALA A 290 23.35 9.16 -4.46
C ALA A 290 23.67 7.69 -4.76
N LEU A 291 23.59 6.79 -3.76
CA LEU A 291 23.75 5.37 -3.97
C LEU A 291 22.61 4.80 -4.82
N ARG A 292 21.35 5.12 -4.50
CA ARG A 292 20.17 4.71 -5.28
C ARG A 292 20.31 5.08 -6.75
N SER A 293 20.72 6.32 -7.02
CA SER A 293 21.05 6.85 -8.35
C SER A 293 22.06 5.99 -9.10
N GLN A 294 23.17 5.67 -8.42
CA GLN A 294 24.24 4.85 -9.00
C GLN A 294 23.77 3.43 -9.28
N LEU A 295 23.01 2.80 -8.38
CA LEU A 295 22.50 1.44 -8.56
C LEU A 295 21.52 1.34 -9.72
N GLN A 296 20.63 2.32 -9.89
CA GLN A 296 19.72 2.37 -11.04
C GLN A 296 20.48 2.51 -12.38
N GLY A 297 21.56 3.28 -12.38
CA GLY A 297 22.47 3.37 -13.54
C GLY A 297 23.15 2.02 -13.84
N LEU A 298 23.65 1.34 -12.80
CA LEU A 298 24.31 0.05 -12.93
C LEU A 298 23.34 -1.06 -13.36
N ALA A 299 22.08 -1.04 -12.89
CA ALA A 299 21.06 -2.02 -13.24
C ALA A 299 20.76 -2.08 -14.74
N LYS A 300 20.92 -0.94 -15.45
CA LYS A 300 20.76 -0.81 -16.91
C LYS A 300 22.03 -1.19 -17.68
N GLY A 301 23.16 -1.34 -16.99
CA GLY A 301 24.46 -1.66 -17.56
C GLY A 301 24.69 -3.17 -17.70
N SER A 302 25.93 -3.55 -18.01
CA SER A 302 26.31 -4.96 -18.05
C SER A 302 26.66 -5.48 -16.65
N VAL A 303 26.47 -6.78 -16.46
CA VAL A 303 26.84 -7.48 -15.21
C VAL A 303 28.30 -7.20 -14.85
N GLU A 304 29.21 -7.21 -15.83
CA GLU A 304 30.64 -6.98 -15.61
C GLU A 304 30.93 -5.58 -15.05
N HIS A 305 30.15 -4.57 -15.46
CA HIS A 305 30.31 -3.22 -14.95
C HIS A 305 29.82 -3.11 -13.49
N PHE A 306 28.73 -3.80 -13.14
CA PHE A 306 28.26 -3.89 -11.76
C PHE A 306 29.23 -4.66 -10.87
N VAL A 307 29.73 -5.81 -11.33
CA VAL A 307 30.72 -6.63 -10.60
C VAL A 307 31.95 -5.79 -10.22
N ALA A 308 32.38 -4.85 -11.08
CA ALA A 308 33.49 -3.95 -10.77
C ALA A 308 33.20 -2.93 -9.64
N GLN A 309 31.94 -2.70 -9.30
CA GLN A 309 31.51 -1.81 -8.21
C GLN A 309 31.26 -2.54 -6.89
N VAL A 310 31.15 -3.87 -6.94
CA VAL A 310 31.02 -4.72 -5.75
C VAL A 310 32.40 -4.94 -5.15
N ARG A 311 32.55 -4.61 -3.87
CA ARG A 311 33.78 -4.78 -3.12
C ARG A 311 33.51 -5.46 -1.79
N ARG A 312 34.50 -6.23 -1.35
CA ARG A 312 34.51 -6.93 -0.09
C ARG A 312 35.45 -6.22 0.87
N ASP A 313 34.91 -5.37 1.74
CA ASP A 313 35.70 -4.55 2.66
C ASP A 313 35.86 -5.27 4.02
N PRO A 314 37.09 -5.43 4.53
CA PRO A 314 37.33 -6.23 5.73
C PRO A 314 36.70 -5.61 6.97
N ILE A 315 36.00 -6.44 7.77
CA ILE A 315 35.49 -6.01 9.08
C ILE A 315 36.65 -6.04 10.07
N SER A 316 36.90 -4.90 10.72
CA SER A 316 37.92 -4.78 11.77
C SER A 316 37.33 -5.10 13.14
N GLY A 317 37.91 -6.08 13.83
CA GLY A 317 37.44 -6.50 15.16
C GLY A 317 36.44 -7.66 15.11
N GLU A 318 35.65 -7.82 16.17
CA GLU A 318 34.62 -8.86 16.25
C GLU A 318 33.36 -8.43 15.47
N VAL A 319 32.76 -9.35 14.72
CA VAL A 319 31.71 -9.04 13.75
C VAL A 319 30.45 -8.45 14.39
N PHE A 320 30.01 -8.95 15.54
CA PHE A 320 28.81 -8.45 16.20
C PHE A 320 29.06 -7.14 16.97
N ALA A 321 30.28 -6.90 17.45
CA ALA A 321 30.69 -5.60 17.94
C ALA A 321 30.63 -4.54 16.83
N TRP A 322 31.08 -4.90 15.62
CA TRP A 322 30.92 -4.05 14.44
C TRP A 322 29.44 -3.82 14.10
N VAL A 323 28.59 -4.86 14.05
CA VAL A 323 27.14 -4.70 13.83
C VAL A 323 26.52 -3.76 14.86
N ARG A 324 26.83 -3.93 16.14
CA ARG A 324 26.36 -3.07 17.23
C ARG A 324 26.78 -1.61 17.01
N ASP A 325 28.05 -1.37 16.72
CA ASP A 325 28.58 -0.01 16.57
C ASP A 325 28.03 0.68 15.31
N SER A 326 27.87 -0.06 14.22
CA SER A 326 27.19 0.39 13.01
C SER A 326 25.71 0.74 13.26
N ALA A 327 24.98 -0.11 13.98
CA ALA A 327 23.59 0.13 14.35
C ALA A 327 23.44 1.37 15.26
N ARG A 328 24.36 1.56 16.22
CA ARG A 328 24.43 2.76 17.04
C ARG A 328 24.63 4.01 16.20
N GLN A 329 25.59 4.00 15.28
CA GLN A 329 25.88 5.17 14.43
C GLN A 329 24.72 5.48 13.50
N ARG A 330 24.08 4.45 12.94
CA ARG A 330 22.86 4.59 12.14
C ARG A 330 21.74 5.27 12.93
N MET A 331 21.49 4.83 14.15
CA MET A 331 20.47 5.43 15.03
C MET A 331 20.74 6.90 15.34
N ILE A 332 22.01 7.29 15.54
CA ILE A 332 22.41 8.68 15.74
C ILE A 332 22.11 9.50 14.49
N ASN A 333 22.53 9.03 13.31
CA ASN A 333 22.34 9.73 12.05
C ASN A 333 20.84 9.91 11.71
N GLU A 334 20.01 8.89 11.98
CA GLU A 334 18.56 8.95 11.78
C GLU A 334 17.88 9.92 12.78
N ALA A 335 18.31 9.90 14.04
CA ALA A 335 17.81 10.83 15.05
C ALA A 335 18.13 12.28 14.68
N ASP A 336 19.36 12.56 14.23
CA ASP A 336 19.81 13.89 13.80
C ASP A 336 19.09 14.38 12.53
N ALA A 337 18.71 13.47 11.63
CA ALA A 337 17.94 13.82 10.44
C ALA A 337 16.49 14.25 10.76
N VAL A 338 15.89 13.72 11.82
CA VAL A 338 14.45 13.86 12.14
C VAL A 338 14.18 14.88 13.23
N LEU A 339 15.04 14.93 14.24
CA LEU A 339 14.85 15.76 15.41
C LEU A 339 15.40 17.16 15.18
N ARG A 340 14.68 18.17 15.66
CA ARG A 340 15.19 19.55 15.75
C ARG A 340 15.51 19.89 17.19
N THR A 341 16.75 20.30 17.43
CA THR A 341 17.17 20.91 18.70
C THR A 341 16.81 22.39 18.75
N ASN A 342 16.70 22.95 19.95
CA ASN A 342 16.43 24.38 20.13
C ASN A 342 17.55 25.28 19.53
N SER A 343 18.77 24.76 19.38
CA SER A 343 19.91 25.46 18.76
C SER A 343 19.83 25.52 17.24
N GLU A 344 19.28 24.50 16.58
CA GLU A 344 19.18 24.44 15.11
C GLU A 344 18.07 25.34 14.55
N LEU A 345 17.08 25.68 15.37
CA LEU A 345 15.97 26.58 14.99
C LEU A 345 16.40 28.05 14.80
N ARG A 346 17.64 28.45 15.16
CA ARG A 346 18.13 29.85 15.11
C ARG A 346 18.93 30.23 13.85
N ILE A 347 19.04 29.37 12.83
CA ILE A 347 19.80 29.66 11.61
C ILE A 347 18.87 29.58 10.39
N GLN A 348 18.88 30.63 9.55
CA GLN A 348 18.05 30.74 8.35
C GLN A 348 18.46 29.73 7.28
N LEU A 349 17.62 28.72 7.07
CA LEU A 349 17.19 28.08 5.81
C LEU A 349 16.60 26.69 6.14
N TRP A 350 16.00 26.02 5.15
CA TRP A 350 15.68 24.58 5.12
C TRP A 350 14.25 24.12 5.44
N ILE A 351 13.38 24.29 4.44
CA ILE A 351 12.07 23.61 4.30
C ILE A 351 12.21 22.30 3.48
N GLY A 352 13.36 22.02 2.85
CA GLY A 352 13.54 20.87 1.95
C GLY A 352 13.93 19.54 2.58
N TYR A 353 14.17 19.47 3.89
CA TYR A 353 14.97 18.36 4.46
C TYR A 353 14.22 17.17 5.06
N LEU A 354 12.89 17.19 5.19
CA LEU A 354 12.17 16.13 5.92
C LEU A 354 11.11 15.37 5.10
N ASN A 355 10.96 15.67 3.81
CA ASN A 355 10.24 14.79 2.89
C ASN A 355 11.04 13.50 2.56
N THR A 356 12.31 13.44 2.95
CA THR A 356 13.24 12.36 2.65
C THR A 356 13.30 11.28 3.72
N VAL A 357 13.02 11.56 5.00
CA VAL A 357 13.15 10.52 6.04
C VAL A 357 12.03 9.47 5.97
N GLY A 358 10.83 9.85 5.52
CA GLY A 358 9.76 8.89 5.22
C GLY A 358 10.08 7.95 4.03
N ARG A 359 11.08 8.27 3.21
CA ARG A 359 11.49 7.47 2.04
C ARG A 359 12.74 6.62 2.26
N LEU A 360 13.53 6.91 3.29
CA LEU A 360 14.69 6.11 3.69
C LEU A 360 14.30 4.76 4.30
N LEU A 361 13.07 4.63 4.79
CA LEU A 361 12.55 3.42 5.44
C LEU A 361 11.39 2.78 4.66
N GLY A 362 11.16 3.23 3.42
CA GLY A 362 9.96 2.95 2.61
C GLY A 362 9.77 1.50 2.15
N TYR A 363 10.64 0.57 2.56
CA TYR A 363 10.59 -0.84 2.13
C TYR A 363 10.44 -1.84 3.27
N MET A 364 10.20 -1.36 4.50
CA MET A 364 9.68 -2.19 5.60
C MET A 364 8.37 -1.60 6.13
N VAL A 365 7.26 -1.95 5.45
CA VAL A 365 5.84 -1.94 5.88
C VAL A 365 5.21 -0.62 6.39
N PRO A 366 3.95 -0.31 6.01
CA PRO A 366 3.20 0.86 6.47
C PRO A 366 2.60 0.68 7.88
N ALA A 367 3.37 0.85 8.96
CA ALA A 367 2.90 1.18 10.33
C ALA A 367 4.07 1.17 11.34
N GLY A 368 4.09 2.13 12.29
CA GLY A 368 4.83 2.01 13.56
C GLY A 368 6.33 2.41 13.61
N TRP A 369 6.63 3.70 13.77
CA TRP A 369 7.89 4.23 14.35
C TRP A 369 7.92 3.87 15.86
N PRO A 370 9.03 3.51 16.58
CA PRO A 370 10.50 3.39 16.35
C PRO A 370 11.16 2.04 16.78
N LEU A 371 10.42 0.99 17.17
CA LEU A 371 11.03 -0.32 17.51
C LEU A 371 11.68 -1.00 16.30
N ALA A 372 11.39 -0.53 15.08
CA ALA A 372 12.10 -0.88 13.86
C ALA A 372 13.63 -0.66 13.97
N LEU A 373 14.10 0.36 14.70
CA LEU A 373 15.53 0.61 14.90
C LEU A 373 16.20 -0.44 15.81
N LEU A 374 15.47 -0.95 16.81
CA LEU A 374 15.95 -2.06 17.62
C LEU A 374 15.92 -3.39 16.83
N VAL A 375 14.92 -3.57 15.98
CA VAL A 375 14.82 -4.69 15.04
C VAL A 375 15.99 -4.70 14.04
N VAL A 376 16.38 -3.53 13.52
CA VAL A 376 17.59 -3.35 12.68
C VAL A 376 18.87 -3.58 13.50
N ALA A 377 18.95 -3.09 14.74
CA ALA A 377 20.12 -3.30 15.61
C ALA A 377 20.34 -4.77 16.03
N ILE A 378 19.27 -5.56 16.12
CA ILE A 378 19.31 -6.99 16.48
C ILE A 378 19.29 -7.89 15.22
N GLY A 379 18.86 -7.35 14.05
CA GLY A 379 18.81 -8.06 12.76
C GLY A 379 17.58 -8.94 12.55
N VAL A 380 16.51 -8.80 13.34
CA VAL A 380 15.40 -9.78 13.41
C VAL A 380 14.29 -9.49 12.41
N ALA A 381 14.31 -10.00 11.17
CA ALA A 381 13.15 -9.77 10.28
C ALA A 381 12.17 -10.94 10.13
N ARG A 382 12.41 -12.14 10.66
CA ARG A 382 11.48 -13.26 10.42
C ARG A 382 11.27 -14.20 11.59
N VAL A 383 10.32 -13.83 12.44
CA VAL A 383 9.45 -14.80 13.13
C VAL A 383 8.00 -14.37 12.90
N ALA A 384 7.37 -15.01 11.90
CA ALA A 384 6.17 -14.58 11.19
C ALA A 384 4.84 -14.55 11.98
N LEU A 385 4.89 -14.43 13.31
CA LEU A 385 3.70 -14.18 14.13
C LEU A 385 3.88 -13.01 15.11
N ASN A 386 5.12 -12.71 15.52
CA ASN A 386 5.40 -11.68 16.51
C ASN A 386 6.01 -10.40 15.91
N ALA A 387 6.56 -10.47 14.70
CA ALA A 387 7.10 -9.29 14.00
C ALA A 387 5.99 -8.35 13.49
N GLU A 388 4.85 -8.89 13.03
CA GLU A 388 3.66 -8.08 12.73
C GLU A 388 3.17 -7.40 14.01
N GLN A 389 3.15 -8.07 15.17
CA GLN A 389 2.80 -7.41 16.44
C GLN A 389 3.86 -6.40 16.92
N ALA A 390 5.15 -6.60 16.59
CA ALA A 390 6.23 -5.66 16.89
C ALA A 390 6.11 -4.34 16.10
N VAL A 391 5.45 -4.40 14.94
CA VAL A 391 5.31 -3.29 13.98
C VAL A 391 3.89 -2.68 14.04
N ASP A 392 2.86 -3.52 14.02
CA ASP A 392 1.42 -3.18 13.98
C ASP A 392 0.74 -3.21 15.36
N GLY A 393 1.47 -3.45 16.45
CA GLY A 393 0.90 -3.44 17.80
C GLY A 393 0.24 -2.10 18.13
N ASP A 394 -1.03 -2.13 18.55
CA ASP A 394 -1.82 -0.94 18.90
C ASP A 394 -1.25 -0.23 20.15
N THR A 395 -0.51 -0.96 20.98
CA THR A 395 0.11 -0.47 22.21
C THR A 395 1.62 -0.71 22.26
N LEU A 396 2.35 0.13 23.02
CA LEU A 396 3.79 -0.05 23.27
C LEU A 396 4.10 -1.43 23.89
N GLU A 397 3.20 -1.95 24.73
CA GLU A 397 3.35 -3.24 25.38
C GLU A 397 3.23 -4.41 24.38
N GLU A 398 2.29 -4.34 23.44
CA GLU A 398 2.17 -5.30 22.34
C GLU A 398 3.39 -5.27 21.43
N ARG A 399 3.89 -4.08 21.10
CA ARG A 399 5.11 -3.97 20.28
C ARG A 399 6.35 -4.54 20.99
N HIS A 400 6.52 -4.24 22.28
CA HIS A 400 7.56 -4.85 23.10
C HIS A 400 7.43 -6.38 23.16
N ALA A 401 6.20 -6.88 23.32
CA ALA A 401 5.93 -8.32 23.33
C ALA A 401 6.26 -8.98 21.98
N GLY A 402 5.99 -8.30 20.87
CA GLY A 402 6.32 -8.76 19.52
C GLY A 402 7.83 -8.88 19.27
N VAL A 403 8.62 -7.88 19.69
CA VAL A 403 10.09 -7.94 19.57
C VAL A 403 10.66 -9.05 20.45
N VAL A 404 10.22 -9.14 21.70
CA VAL A 404 10.65 -10.22 22.61
C VAL A 404 10.27 -11.58 22.04
N GLY A 405 9.03 -11.75 21.58
CA GLY A 405 8.54 -13.00 21.02
C GLY A 405 9.32 -13.47 19.79
N SER A 406 9.76 -12.54 18.93
CA SER A 406 10.59 -12.85 17.77
C SER A 406 11.99 -13.33 18.18
N ILE A 407 12.61 -12.66 19.15
CA ILE A 407 13.89 -13.10 19.71
C ILE A 407 13.78 -14.49 20.34
N LEU A 408 12.68 -14.77 21.07
CA LEU A 408 12.47 -16.06 21.74
C LEU A 408 12.27 -17.23 20.78
N ALA A 409 11.65 -17.02 19.63
CA ALA A 409 11.53 -18.07 18.64
C ALA A 409 12.89 -18.43 18.02
N GLY A 410 13.81 -17.48 17.85
CA GLY A 410 15.18 -17.77 17.45
C GLY A 410 15.96 -18.57 18.51
N VAL A 411 15.72 -18.29 19.79
CA VAL A 411 16.23 -19.10 20.90
C VAL A 411 15.72 -20.55 20.79
N ASP A 412 14.43 -20.74 20.52
CA ASP A 412 13.83 -22.08 20.42
C ASP A 412 14.38 -22.88 19.23
N VAL A 413 14.69 -22.24 18.09
CA VAL A 413 15.36 -22.88 16.94
C VAL A 413 16.75 -23.39 17.34
N LEU A 414 17.55 -22.55 18.02
CA LEU A 414 18.90 -22.90 18.45
C LEU A 414 18.95 -23.97 19.55
N LEU A 415 18.01 -23.95 20.50
CA LEU A 415 17.94 -24.95 21.57
C LEU A 415 17.59 -26.35 21.05
N ASN A 416 16.98 -26.45 19.87
CA ASN A 416 16.65 -27.72 19.22
C ASN A 416 17.71 -28.20 18.22
N LEU A 417 18.80 -27.45 18.04
CA LEU A 417 19.86 -27.70 17.05
C LEU A 417 20.45 -29.14 17.06
N PRO A 418 20.71 -29.79 18.22
CA PRO A 418 21.16 -31.19 18.24
C PRO A 418 20.17 -32.19 17.62
N PHE A 419 18.88 -31.85 17.58
CA PHE A 419 17.80 -32.67 17.00
C PHE A 419 17.51 -32.33 15.53
N LEU A 420 17.97 -31.17 15.05
CA LEU A 420 17.65 -30.61 13.73
C LEU A 420 18.72 -30.90 12.67
N ILE A 421 19.99 -31.07 13.07
CA ILE A 421 21.11 -31.41 12.17
C ILE A 421 20.88 -32.69 11.32
N PRO A 422 20.20 -33.76 11.81
CA PRO A 422 19.91 -34.93 10.98
C PRO A 422 18.85 -34.70 9.87
N LEU A 423 18.05 -33.62 9.95
CA LEU A 423 16.89 -33.37 9.08
C LEU A 423 17.23 -32.49 7.86
N GLY A 424 18.31 -31.70 7.89
CA GLY A 424 18.74 -30.82 6.79
C GLY A 424 19.46 -31.51 5.63
N LYS A 425 19.39 -32.85 5.51
CA LYS A 425 20.17 -33.64 4.53
C LYS A 425 19.40 -34.28 3.37
N GLY A 426 18.11 -34.00 3.15
CA GLY A 426 17.46 -34.58 1.96
C GLY A 426 15.99 -34.24 1.74
N SER A 427 15.70 -33.46 0.70
CA SER A 427 14.33 -33.23 0.22
C SER A 427 14.14 -33.45 -1.28
N ALA A 428 15.20 -33.60 -2.08
CA ALA A 428 15.07 -33.93 -3.52
C ALA A 428 15.19 -35.43 -3.86
N GLN A 429 15.56 -36.29 -2.89
CA GLN A 429 15.87 -37.71 -3.12
C GLN A 429 14.79 -38.70 -2.60
N VAL A 430 13.69 -38.21 -2.02
CA VAL A 430 12.93 -38.97 -1.01
C VAL A 430 11.80 -39.86 -1.55
N LEU A 431 11.39 -39.83 -2.82
CA LEU A 431 10.42 -40.83 -3.32
C LEU A 431 11.09 -42.17 -3.67
N ASP A 432 12.32 -42.14 -4.18
CA ASP A 432 13.06 -43.35 -4.58
C ASP A 432 13.49 -44.20 -3.37
N GLU A 433 13.73 -43.57 -2.21
CA GLU A 433 14.12 -44.28 -0.97
C GLU A 433 12.93 -44.79 -0.14
N ARG A 434 11.69 -44.46 -0.55
CA ARG A 434 10.46 -44.83 0.18
C ARG A 434 9.69 -45.98 -0.48
N GLU A 435 10.19 -46.50 -1.59
CA GLU A 435 9.63 -47.66 -2.27
C GLU A 435 9.62 -48.87 -1.34
N SER A 436 8.48 -49.55 -1.26
CA SER A 436 8.36 -50.80 -0.52
C SER A 436 8.61 -51.98 -1.44
N ASN A 437 9.48 -52.89 -0.99
CA ASN A 437 9.71 -54.18 -1.63
C ASN A 437 8.61 -55.22 -1.34
N ALA A 438 7.53 -54.83 -0.66
CA ALA A 438 6.43 -55.73 -0.33
C ALA A 438 5.61 -56.10 -1.57
N LEU A 439 5.50 -57.40 -1.87
CA LEU A 439 4.64 -57.90 -2.95
C LEU A 439 3.16 -57.74 -2.56
N VAL A 440 2.52 -56.69 -3.08
CA VAL A 440 1.09 -56.42 -2.88
C VAL A 440 0.25 -57.31 -3.81
N ASN A 441 -0.01 -58.56 -3.39
CA ASN A 441 -0.83 -59.52 -4.15
C ASN A 441 -2.31 -59.57 -3.71
N VAL A 442 -2.79 -58.50 -3.07
CA VAL A 442 -4.16 -58.42 -2.53
C VAL A 442 -4.94 -57.36 -3.30
N PRO A 443 -6.21 -57.60 -3.67
CA PRO A 443 -7.01 -56.61 -4.40
C PRO A 443 -7.18 -55.33 -3.57
N ALA A 444 -6.95 -54.17 -4.20
CA ALA A 444 -7.19 -52.87 -3.60
C ALA A 444 -8.68 -52.64 -3.33
N ALA A 445 -9.01 -51.86 -2.30
CA ALA A 445 -10.40 -51.57 -2.01
C ALA A 445 -11.06 -50.76 -3.14
N THR A 446 -12.30 -51.10 -3.49
CA THR A 446 -12.99 -50.55 -4.67
C THR A 446 -13.88 -49.34 -4.38
N ALA A 447 -14.13 -49.03 -3.10
CA ALA A 447 -15.00 -47.92 -2.69
C ALA A 447 -14.64 -47.38 -1.29
N GLY A 448 -15.07 -46.14 -1.01
CA GLY A 448 -14.89 -45.47 0.28
C GLY A 448 -13.55 -44.73 0.44
N PRO A 449 -13.23 -44.22 1.65
CA PRO A 449 -11.99 -43.46 1.94
C PRO A 449 -10.70 -44.26 1.72
N SER A 450 -10.83 -45.58 1.58
CA SER A 450 -9.73 -46.51 1.35
C SER A 450 -9.62 -46.96 -0.11
N ARG A 451 -10.38 -46.35 -1.03
CA ARG A 451 -10.38 -46.73 -2.46
C ARG A 451 -8.95 -46.71 -3.02
N GLY A 452 -8.53 -47.80 -3.64
CA GLY A 452 -7.18 -47.95 -4.18
C GLY A 452 -6.10 -48.33 -3.15
N ILE A 453 -6.47 -48.69 -1.91
CA ILE A 453 -5.54 -49.13 -0.87
C ILE A 453 -5.61 -50.64 -0.72
N SER A 454 -4.44 -51.27 -0.71
CA SER A 454 -4.27 -52.70 -0.45
C SER A 454 -3.83 -52.90 0.99
N THR A 455 -4.58 -53.72 1.73
CA THR A 455 -4.24 -54.06 3.12
C THR A 455 -3.72 -55.50 3.18
N LEU A 456 -2.46 -55.67 3.57
CA LEU A 456 -1.83 -56.98 3.74
C LEU A 456 -2.29 -57.67 5.03
N ALA A 457 -2.08 -58.98 5.15
CA ALA A 457 -2.50 -59.78 6.31
C ALA A 457 -1.85 -59.34 7.64
N ASN A 458 -0.73 -58.60 7.59
CA ASN A 458 -0.04 -58.01 8.74
C ASN A 458 -0.63 -56.65 9.17
N GLY A 459 -1.69 -56.17 8.51
CA GLY A 459 -2.33 -54.88 8.77
C GLY A 459 -1.64 -53.67 8.13
N GLY A 460 -0.55 -53.88 7.37
CA GLY A 460 0.09 -52.81 6.59
C GLY A 460 -0.77 -52.38 5.40
N GLN A 461 -0.89 -51.07 5.20
CA GLN A 461 -1.68 -50.46 4.13
C GLN A 461 -0.75 -49.87 3.07
N TYR A 462 -1.06 -50.10 1.80
CA TYR A 462 -0.21 -49.74 0.68
C TYR A 462 -1.01 -49.13 -0.48
N ILE A 463 -0.37 -48.23 -1.23
CA ILE A 463 -0.87 -47.68 -2.50
C ILE A 463 0.17 -47.88 -3.60
N GLU A 464 -0.27 -47.76 -4.84
CA GLU A 464 0.58 -47.81 -6.03
C GLU A 464 0.60 -46.45 -6.74
N ILE A 465 1.79 -45.89 -6.95
CA ILE A 465 2.01 -44.66 -7.71
C ILE A 465 3.01 -44.98 -8.81
N SER A 466 2.65 -44.74 -10.08
CA SER A 466 3.51 -44.99 -11.24
C SER A 466 4.11 -46.41 -11.32
N GLY A 467 3.42 -47.43 -10.80
CA GLY A 467 3.88 -48.82 -10.79
C GLY A 467 4.72 -49.24 -9.58
N LEU A 468 4.98 -48.32 -8.64
CA LEU A 468 5.76 -48.57 -7.43
C LEU A 468 4.85 -48.58 -6.19
N SER A 469 5.13 -49.49 -5.25
CA SER A 469 4.32 -49.68 -4.05
C SER A 469 4.87 -48.87 -2.86
N TYR A 470 3.99 -48.16 -2.16
CA TYR A 470 4.36 -47.32 -1.02
C TYR A 470 3.51 -47.64 0.20
N ARG A 471 4.13 -47.71 1.38
CA ARG A 471 3.40 -47.89 2.64
C ARG A 471 2.72 -46.59 3.05
N VAL A 472 1.44 -46.66 3.39
CA VAL A 472 0.63 -45.49 3.76
C VAL A 472 -0.06 -45.63 5.10
N ARG A 473 -0.40 -44.49 5.68
CA ARG A 473 -1.23 -44.36 6.88
C ARG A 473 -2.23 -43.22 6.70
N TYR A 474 -3.47 -43.43 7.12
CA TYR A 474 -4.46 -42.36 7.18
C TYR A 474 -4.21 -41.46 8.39
N ASP A 475 -4.12 -40.16 8.16
CA ASP A 475 -4.08 -39.16 9.23
C ASP A 475 -5.48 -38.58 9.43
N SER A 476 -6.08 -38.87 10.58
CA SER A 476 -7.43 -38.41 10.91
C SER A 476 -7.53 -36.90 11.14
N THR A 477 -6.41 -36.23 11.41
CA THR A 477 -6.36 -34.79 11.67
C THR A 477 -6.31 -34.01 10.36
N LEU A 478 -5.52 -34.50 9.40
CA LEU A 478 -5.38 -33.91 8.07
C LEU A 478 -6.46 -34.39 7.08
N GLY A 479 -7.17 -35.47 7.43
CA GLY A 479 -8.21 -36.05 6.57
C GLY A 479 -7.66 -36.68 5.29
N THR A 480 -6.37 -36.98 5.23
CA THR A 480 -5.67 -37.48 4.03
C THR A 480 -4.76 -38.66 4.35
N TRP A 481 -4.33 -39.37 3.30
CA TRP A 481 -3.36 -40.46 3.40
C TRP A 481 -1.93 -39.91 3.28
N LEU A 482 -1.00 -40.51 4.04
CA LEU A 482 0.42 -40.15 4.05
C LEU A 482 1.25 -41.38 3.69
N ILE A 483 2.23 -41.26 2.80
CA ILE A 483 3.31 -42.24 2.63
C ILE A 483 4.20 -42.17 3.87
N VAL A 484 4.41 -43.30 4.53
CA VAL A 484 5.17 -43.43 5.77
C VAL A 484 6.36 -44.38 5.58
N PRO A 485 7.45 -44.22 6.34
CA PRO A 485 8.58 -45.14 6.24
C PRO A 485 8.19 -46.56 6.68
N GLU A 486 8.69 -47.58 5.99
CA GLU A 486 8.30 -48.97 6.23
C GLU A 486 8.75 -49.50 7.60
N GLU A 487 9.93 -49.08 8.06
CA GLU A 487 10.51 -49.47 9.35
C GLU A 487 9.88 -48.73 10.54
N ASN A 488 9.26 -47.56 10.31
CA ASN A 488 8.60 -46.78 11.36
C ASN A 488 7.29 -46.13 10.87
N PRO A 489 6.21 -46.92 10.69
CA PRO A 489 4.95 -46.45 10.10
C PRO A 489 4.16 -45.47 10.98
N PHE A 490 4.52 -45.36 12.26
CA PHE A 490 3.82 -44.52 13.24
C PHE A 490 4.59 -43.23 13.58
N SER A 491 5.73 -42.97 12.91
CA SER A 491 6.47 -41.72 13.05
C SER A 491 5.57 -40.51 12.84
N PHE A 492 5.71 -39.52 13.73
CA PHE A 492 4.99 -38.24 13.63
C PHE A 492 5.62 -37.28 12.61
N ALA A 493 6.84 -37.56 12.13
CA ALA A 493 7.57 -36.75 11.18
C ALA A 493 7.92 -37.53 9.90
N GLY A 494 7.95 -36.82 8.75
CA GLY A 494 8.38 -37.36 7.46
C GLY A 494 7.33 -38.16 6.68
N GLY A 495 6.03 -37.87 6.87
CA GLY A 495 4.95 -38.44 6.07
C GLY A 495 4.62 -37.58 4.83
N ILE A 496 4.49 -38.20 3.66
CA ILE A 496 4.25 -37.47 2.39
C ILE A 496 2.76 -37.56 2.02
N PRO A 497 2.02 -36.44 1.92
CA PRO A 497 0.60 -36.46 1.60
C PRO A 497 0.29 -36.92 0.17
N VAL A 498 -0.71 -37.79 0.05
CA VAL A 498 -1.16 -38.40 -1.22
C VAL A 498 -2.68 -38.36 -1.34
N ARG A 499 -3.17 -38.13 -2.56
CA ARG A 499 -4.61 -38.12 -2.90
C ARG A 499 -4.87 -38.89 -4.18
N MET A 500 -6.13 -39.24 -4.41
CA MET A 500 -6.56 -39.86 -5.66
C MET A 500 -7.09 -38.77 -6.60
N ASN A 501 -6.60 -38.74 -7.84
CA ASN A 501 -7.01 -37.78 -8.86
C ASN A 501 -8.32 -38.22 -9.58
N GLU A 502 -8.85 -37.37 -10.47
CA GLU A 502 -10.10 -37.63 -11.20
C GLU A 502 -10.02 -38.86 -12.11
N ALA A 503 -8.82 -39.25 -12.53
CA ALA A 503 -8.56 -40.46 -13.31
C ALA A 503 -8.51 -41.75 -12.45
N GLY A 504 -8.65 -41.63 -11.12
CA GLY A 504 -8.61 -42.76 -10.20
C GLY A 504 -7.21 -43.27 -9.89
N GLN A 505 -6.17 -42.44 -10.08
CA GLN A 505 -4.77 -42.75 -9.77
C GLN A 505 -4.30 -41.99 -8.54
N TRP A 506 -3.40 -42.57 -7.75
CA TRP A 506 -2.79 -41.89 -6.61
C TRP A 506 -1.68 -40.95 -7.06
N GLU A 507 -1.66 -39.74 -6.51
CA GLU A 507 -0.62 -38.73 -6.73
C GLU A 507 -0.20 -38.10 -5.41
N VAL A 508 1.07 -37.68 -5.33
CA VAL A 508 1.56 -36.82 -4.26
C VAL A 508 1.00 -35.43 -4.47
N PHE A 509 0.52 -34.78 -3.41
CA PHE A 509 -0.05 -33.44 -3.51
C PHE A 509 0.41 -32.58 -2.35
N GLU A 510 0.68 -31.30 -2.61
CA GLU A 510 0.99 -30.34 -1.57
C GLU A 510 -0.26 -30.08 -0.70
N SER A 511 -0.08 -30.13 0.62
CA SER A 511 -1.13 -30.26 1.64
C SER A 511 -2.31 -29.28 1.52
N PRO A 512 -3.56 -29.71 1.87
CA PRO A 512 -4.73 -28.85 1.99
C PRO A 512 -4.87 -28.31 3.43
N CYS A 513 -5.59 -27.19 3.55
CA CYS A 513 -5.65 -26.31 4.72
C CYS A 513 -6.19 -26.95 6.02
N LEU A 514 -5.75 -26.44 7.18
CA LEU A 514 -6.28 -26.82 8.50
C LEU A 514 -7.72 -26.30 8.69
N ARG A 515 -8.66 -27.19 9.06
CA ARG A 515 -10.00 -26.80 9.51
C ARG A 515 -9.99 -26.47 11.00
N ALA A 516 -9.55 -25.27 11.36
CA ALA A 516 -9.90 -24.57 12.62
C ALA A 516 -9.39 -23.11 12.62
N GLY A 517 -9.62 -22.34 11.55
CA GLY A 517 -9.31 -20.91 11.50
C GLY A 517 -7.81 -20.59 11.48
N GLY A 518 -7.21 -20.64 10.29
CA GLY A 518 -5.84 -20.18 10.00
C GLY A 518 -5.51 -20.44 8.53
N GLN A 519 -4.91 -19.46 7.86
CA GLN A 519 -4.75 -19.31 6.40
C GLN A 519 -4.33 -20.58 5.61
N CYS A 520 -4.83 -20.67 4.38
CA CYS A 520 -4.23 -21.49 3.32
C CYS A 520 -2.98 -20.79 2.77
N MET A 521 -1.88 -21.52 2.57
CA MET A 521 -0.71 -21.02 1.82
C MET A 521 -1.04 -20.99 0.31
N SER A 522 -1.83 -20.01 -0.14
CA SER A 522 -1.92 -19.68 -1.56
C SER A 522 -0.84 -18.65 -1.89
N GLY A 523 0.26 -19.15 -2.44
CA GLY A 523 1.36 -18.33 -2.92
C GLY A 523 1.94 -18.75 -4.26
N MET A 524 1.25 -19.57 -5.06
CA MET A 524 1.62 -19.86 -6.45
C MET A 524 0.38 -20.18 -7.30
N THR A 525 -0.38 -19.16 -7.68
CA THR A 525 -0.88 -19.16 -9.07
C THR A 525 0.36 -19.04 -9.97
N PRO A 526 0.43 -19.72 -11.13
CA PRO A 526 1.39 -19.31 -12.14
C PRO A 526 1.18 -17.82 -12.37
N GLU A 527 2.16 -17.00 -12.02
CA GLU A 527 2.20 -15.64 -12.53
C GLU A 527 2.07 -15.78 -14.04
N GLN A 528 1.08 -15.07 -14.61
CA GLN A 528 1.20 -14.71 -16.01
C GLN A 528 2.61 -14.10 -16.16
N PRO A 529 3.38 -14.49 -17.19
CA PRO A 529 4.75 -13.99 -17.34
C PRO A 529 4.71 -12.49 -17.14
N VAL A 530 5.51 -11.98 -16.19
CA VAL A 530 5.63 -10.54 -15.96
C VAL A 530 6.17 -9.98 -17.27
N GLU A 531 5.27 -9.48 -18.11
CA GLU A 531 5.68 -8.67 -19.26
C GLU A 531 6.50 -7.53 -18.67
N MET A 532 7.76 -7.40 -19.10
CA MET A 532 8.58 -6.27 -18.73
C MET A 532 7.79 -5.01 -19.06
N VAL A 533 7.51 -4.20 -18.03
CA VAL A 533 6.80 -2.95 -18.18
C VAL A 533 7.64 -2.04 -19.08
N ASP A 534 7.07 -1.61 -20.20
CA ASP A 534 7.71 -0.67 -21.12
C ASP A 534 7.54 0.75 -20.60
N TYR A 535 8.64 1.32 -20.12
CA TYR A 535 8.73 2.69 -19.61
C TYR A 535 9.17 3.70 -20.68
N SER A 536 9.31 3.28 -21.93
CA SER A 536 9.74 4.18 -23.00
C SER A 536 8.71 5.26 -23.30
N ALA A 537 9.19 6.38 -23.83
CA ALA A 537 8.33 7.44 -24.32
C ALA A 537 7.39 6.90 -25.41
N PHE A 538 6.11 7.20 -25.28
CA PHE A 538 5.11 6.88 -26.29
C PHE A 538 4.61 8.12 -27.02
N GLU A 539 4.04 7.90 -28.20
CA GLU A 539 3.33 8.93 -28.96
C GLU A 539 1.90 8.44 -29.23
N VAL A 540 0.98 9.39 -29.34
CA VAL A 540 -0.41 9.13 -29.74
C VAL A 540 -0.62 9.66 -31.16
N PRO A 541 -1.39 8.95 -32.01
CA PRO A 541 -1.79 9.48 -33.30
C PRO A 541 -2.53 10.81 -33.17
N ALA A 542 -2.43 11.67 -34.18
CA ALA A 542 -3.19 12.92 -34.22
C ALA A 542 -4.70 12.68 -34.06
N GLY A 543 -5.35 13.42 -33.16
CA GLY A 543 -6.77 13.24 -32.82
C GLY A 543 -7.06 12.07 -31.88
N SER A 544 -6.04 11.39 -31.35
CA SER A 544 -6.16 10.40 -30.27
C SER A 544 -5.56 10.94 -28.98
N TYR A 545 -6.15 10.55 -27.84
CA TYR A 545 -5.73 10.97 -26.50
C TYR A 545 -5.57 9.79 -25.53
N GLU A 546 -5.67 8.56 -26.04
CA GLU A 546 -5.59 7.35 -25.24
C GLU A 546 -4.15 6.85 -25.12
N VAL A 547 -3.81 6.36 -23.93
CA VAL A 547 -2.51 5.72 -23.71
C VAL A 547 -2.43 4.41 -24.51
N PRO A 548 -1.40 4.25 -25.39
CA PRO A 548 -1.23 3.04 -26.19
C PRO A 548 -1.06 1.80 -25.31
N THR A 549 -1.52 0.64 -25.79
CA THR A 549 -1.56 -0.61 -25.01
C THR A 549 -0.24 -0.97 -24.34
N GLY A 550 0.89 -0.81 -25.03
CA GLY A 550 2.22 -1.10 -24.48
C GLY A 550 2.63 -0.21 -23.31
N ALA A 551 2.14 1.03 -23.25
CA ALA A 551 2.46 2.00 -22.19
C ALA A 551 1.47 1.96 -21.01
N ARG A 552 0.38 1.18 -21.10
CA ARG A 552 -0.66 1.14 -20.06
C ARG A 552 -0.15 0.60 -18.71
N PRO A 553 0.71 -0.44 -18.65
CA PRO A 553 1.25 -0.90 -17.36
C PRO A 553 2.07 0.20 -16.66
N ALA A 554 2.97 0.88 -17.39
CA ALA A 554 3.73 2.00 -16.85
C ALA A 554 2.84 3.19 -16.47
N MET A 555 1.76 3.42 -17.23
CA MET A 555 0.79 4.46 -16.91
C MET A 555 0.04 4.18 -15.60
N LEU A 556 -0.38 2.93 -15.36
CA LEU A 556 -1.02 2.54 -14.10
C LEU A 556 -0.10 2.78 -12.91
N GLU A 557 1.20 2.56 -13.06
CA GLU A 557 2.20 2.91 -12.05
C GLU A 557 2.33 4.44 -11.85
N LEU A 558 2.34 5.22 -12.94
CA LEU A 558 2.43 6.68 -12.88
C LEU A 558 1.22 7.32 -12.16
N ILE A 559 0.01 6.85 -12.44
CA ILE A 559 -1.22 7.42 -11.88
C ILE A 559 -1.59 6.87 -10.49
N ASN A 560 -0.79 5.94 -9.96
CA ASN A 560 -0.92 5.44 -8.59
C ASN A 560 -0.63 6.56 -7.58
N VAL A 561 -1.26 6.52 -6.41
CA VAL A 561 -1.14 7.49 -5.31
C VAL A 561 0.32 7.81 -4.96
N SER A 562 1.21 6.81 -5.00
CA SER A 562 2.64 6.97 -4.71
C SER A 562 3.39 7.86 -5.69
N ASN A 563 3.00 7.84 -6.98
CA ASN A 563 3.70 8.52 -8.07
C ASN A 563 2.92 9.71 -8.64
N ARG A 564 1.63 9.85 -8.30
CA ARG A 564 0.73 10.88 -8.84
C ARG A 564 1.24 12.32 -8.70
N ARG A 565 2.07 12.61 -7.69
CA ARG A 565 2.71 13.93 -7.52
C ARG A 565 3.69 14.29 -8.63
N MET A 566 4.14 13.32 -9.43
CA MET A 566 4.91 13.56 -10.65
C MET A 566 4.10 14.31 -11.71
N LEU A 567 2.78 14.05 -11.77
CA LEU A 567 1.90 14.72 -12.72
C LEU A 567 1.74 16.22 -12.41
N SER A 568 1.76 16.60 -11.12
CA SER A 568 1.59 17.99 -10.70
C SER A 568 2.84 18.84 -10.84
N GLY A 569 4.01 18.24 -11.04
CA GLY A 569 5.29 18.94 -11.00
C GLY A 569 5.74 19.34 -9.59
N ASP A 570 4.93 19.08 -8.55
CA ASP A 570 5.29 19.32 -7.14
C ASP A 570 6.38 18.34 -6.65
N PHE A 571 6.55 17.25 -7.40
CA PHE A 571 7.50 16.20 -7.12
C PHE A 571 8.14 15.78 -8.45
N PHE A 572 9.45 16.00 -8.60
CA PHE A 572 10.21 15.51 -9.73
C PHE A 572 11.29 14.56 -9.21
N ASP A 573 11.27 13.33 -9.71
CA ASP A 573 12.33 12.35 -9.49
C ASP A 573 13.07 12.15 -10.82
N PRO A 574 14.25 12.74 -11.02
CA PRO A 574 14.98 12.66 -12.27
C PRO A 574 15.33 11.23 -12.70
N GLU A 575 15.23 10.26 -11.80
CA GLU A 575 15.67 8.88 -12.03
C GLU A 575 14.51 7.89 -12.15
N SER A 576 13.29 8.37 -11.94
CA SER A 576 12.10 7.56 -12.13
C SER A 576 12.02 7.06 -13.58
N PRO A 577 11.85 5.74 -13.81
CA PRO A 577 11.63 5.23 -15.15
C PRO A 577 10.32 5.79 -15.76
N LEU A 578 9.43 6.31 -14.93
CA LEU A 578 8.16 6.90 -15.35
C LEU A 578 8.32 8.29 -15.99
N ASN A 579 9.51 8.90 -16.01
CA ASN A 579 9.72 10.25 -16.54
C ASN A 579 9.32 10.36 -18.02
N ASP A 580 9.78 9.43 -18.86
CA ASP A 580 9.45 9.44 -20.30
C ASP A 580 7.95 9.25 -20.55
N VAL A 581 7.32 8.35 -19.77
CA VAL A 581 5.88 8.10 -19.78
C VAL A 581 5.10 9.32 -19.29
N CYS A 582 5.61 10.01 -18.27
CA CYS A 582 5.04 11.24 -17.72
C CYS A 582 5.13 12.38 -18.73
N ASP A 583 6.28 12.57 -19.39
CA ASP A 583 6.48 13.58 -20.42
C ASP A 583 5.58 13.31 -21.65
N SER A 584 5.44 12.04 -22.04
CA SER A 584 4.46 11.63 -23.04
C SER A 584 3.04 11.99 -22.62
N LEU A 585 2.63 11.68 -21.40
CA LEU A 585 1.30 12.03 -20.91
C LEU A 585 1.09 13.55 -20.84
N GLN A 586 2.10 14.32 -20.39
CA GLN A 586 2.02 15.78 -20.36
C GLN A 586 1.79 16.36 -21.75
N ARG A 587 2.48 15.83 -22.78
CA ARG A 587 2.23 16.19 -24.19
C ARG A 587 0.80 15.87 -24.62
N VAL A 588 0.29 14.68 -24.29
CA VAL A 588 -1.10 14.30 -24.62
C VAL A 588 -2.11 15.19 -23.90
N ARG A 589 -1.88 15.52 -22.63
CA ARG A 589 -2.75 16.40 -21.85
C ARG A 589 -2.75 17.83 -22.40
N GLN A 590 -1.57 18.33 -22.80
CA GLN A 590 -1.45 19.64 -23.44
C GLN A 590 -2.18 19.68 -24.77
N GLN A 591 -1.98 18.67 -25.63
CA GLN A 591 -2.69 18.54 -26.90
C GLN A 591 -4.22 18.51 -26.70
N LEU A 592 -4.72 17.68 -25.77
CA LEU A 592 -6.15 17.62 -25.46
C LEU A 592 -6.69 18.95 -24.92
N SER A 593 -5.92 19.64 -24.09
CA SER A 593 -6.28 20.96 -23.55
C SER A 593 -6.40 22.01 -24.66
N GLU A 594 -5.46 22.03 -25.60
CA GLU A 594 -5.44 22.93 -26.75
C GLU A 594 -6.59 22.63 -27.72
N ASP A 595 -6.78 21.36 -28.10
CA ASP A 595 -7.84 20.94 -29.00
C ASP A 595 -9.23 21.21 -28.42
N ALA A 596 -9.44 20.87 -27.14
CA ALA A 596 -10.69 21.18 -26.45
C ALA A 596 -10.92 22.69 -26.39
N SER A 597 -9.90 23.48 -26.04
CA SER A 597 -10.01 24.94 -25.99
C SER A 597 -10.34 25.55 -27.35
N GLY A 598 -9.70 25.07 -28.43
CA GLY A 598 -9.98 25.48 -29.80
C GLY A 598 -11.39 25.10 -30.24
N PHE A 599 -11.84 23.88 -29.93
CA PHE A 599 -13.19 23.40 -30.20
C PHE A 599 -14.25 24.29 -29.54
N PHE A 600 -14.14 24.56 -28.24
CA PHE A 600 -15.12 25.40 -27.53
C PHE A 600 -15.03 26.87 -27.90
N ALA A 601 -13.87 27.37 -28.33
CA ALA A 601 -13.75 28.74 -28.84
C ALA A 601 -14.51 28.94 -30.16
N GLY A 602 -14.57 27.89 -31.00
CA GLY A 602 -15.30 27.87 -32.26
C GLY A 602 -16.72 27.27 -32.20
N TRP A 603 -17.18 26.81 -31.03
CA TRP A 603 -18.47 26.16 -30.89
C TRP A 603 -19.62 27.14 -31.19
N PRO A 604 -20.54 26.81 -32.13
CA PRO A 604 -21.64 27.70 -32.47
C PRO A 604 -22.66 27.78 -31.32
N GLU A 605 -23.28 28.95 -31.13
CA GLU A 605 -24.48 29.04 -30.28
C GLU A 605 -25.61 28.28 -30.99
N LEU A 606 -25.89 27.06 -30.52
CA LEU A 606 -27.01 26.25 -30.99
C LEU A 606 -28.32 26.77 -30.36
N PRO A 607 -29.44 26.79 -31.10
CA PRO A 607 -30.72 27.20 -30.54
C PRO A 607 -31.17 26.20 -29.48
N TYR A 608 -31.35 26.69 -28.24
CA TYR A 608 -31.93 25.91 -27.16
C TYR A 608 -33.38 25.54 -27.48
N VAL A 609 -33.70 24.25 -27.37
CA VAL A 609 -35.08 23.76 -27.51
C VAL A 609 -35.63 23.48 -26.10
N PRO A 610 -36.48 24.36 -25.55
CA PRO A 610 -37.01 24.16 -24.21
C PRO A 610 -37.87 22.89 -24.15
N LEU A 611 -37.58 22.05 -23.16
CA LEU A 611 -38.41 20.90 -22.84
C LEU A 611 -39.73 21.35 -22.22
N ALA A 612 -40.80 20.62 -22.52
CA ALA A 612 -42.10 20.85 -21.88
C ALA A 612 -42.01 20.54 -20.38
N GLU A 613 -42.67 21.35 -19.55
CA GLU A 613 -42.76 21.09 -18.12
C GLU A 613 -43.44 19.74 -17.86
N PRO A 614 -42.82 18.83 -17.09
CA PRO A 614 -43.41 17.53 -16.80
C PRO A 614 -44.74 17.66 -16.07
N VAL A 615 -45.74 16.88 -16.48
CA VAL A 615 -47.05 16.87 -15.82
C VAL A 615 -46.91 16.20 -14.44
N ALA A 616 -47.12 16.97 -13.36
CA ALA A 616 -46.92 16.52 -11.98
C ALA A 616 -47.72 15.25 -11.57
N SER A 617 -48.81 14.93 -12.27
CA SER A 617 -49.60 13.72 -12.02
C SER A 617 -49.01 12.44 -12.63
N VAL A 618 -48.01 12.54 -13.52
CA VAL A 618 -47.37 11.38 -14.15
C VAL A 618 -46.32 10.81 -13.21
N ALA A 619 -46.32 9.48 -13.04
CA ALA A 619 -45.32 8.82 -12.22
C ALA A 619 -43.90 9.11 -12.75
N PRO A 620 -42.91 9.44 -11.89
CA PRO A 620 -41.57 9.86 -12.33
C PRO A 620 -40.88 8.84 -13.24
N GLN A 621 -41.08 7.54 -12.97
CA GLN A 621 -40.54 6.46 -13.79
C GLN A 621 -41.10 6.49 -15.21
N ARG A 622 -42.40 6.76 -15.37
CA ARG A 622 -43.05 6.83 -16.67
C ARG A 622 -42.55 8.05 -17.45
N ALA A 623 -42.49 9.22 -16.81
CA ALA A 623 -41.97 10.43 -17.44
C ALA A 623 -40.50 10.26 -17.89
N PHE A 624 -39.67 9.60 -17.07
CA PHE A 624 -38.30 9.24 -17.43
C PHE A 624 -38.22 8.33 -18.67
N LEU A 625 -39.06 7.29 -18.74
CA LEU A 625 -39.08 6.38 -19.89
C LEU A 625 -39.63 7.04 -21.17
N GLU A 626 -40.63 7.91 -21.05
CA GLU A 626 -41.16 8.72 -22.17
C GLU A 626 -40.09 9.67 -22.71
N LEU A 627 -39.28 10.28 -21.82
CA LEU A 627 -38.14 11.12 -22.23
C LEU A 627 -37.10 10.34 -23.04
N LEU A 628 -36.78 9.12 -22.61
CA LEU A 628 -35.87 8.20 -23.33
C LEU A 628 -36.44 7.71 -24.66
N GLU A 629 -37.76 7.68 -24.84
CA GLU A 629 -38.36 7.31 -26.14
C GLU A 629 -38.23 8.43 -27.18
N GLN A 630 -38.32 9.67 -26.72
CA GLN A 630 -38.30 10.87 -27.56
C GLN A 630 -36.90 11.27 -28.03
N HIS A 631 -35.85 10.78 -27.36
CA HIS A 631 -34.47 11.16 -27.62
C HIS A 631 -33.58 9.93 -27.82
N GLU A 632 -32.50 10.08 -28.58
CA GLU A 632 -31.53 9.00 -28.81
C GLU A 632 -30.62 8.77 -27.60
N GLY A 633 -30.44 9.79 -26.77
CA GLY A 633 -29.65 9.73 -25.54
C GLY A 633 -30.27 10.54 -24.41
N LEU A 634 -29.73 10.36 -23.21
CA LEU A 634 -30.05 11.16 -22.01
C LEU A 634 -28.79 11.30 -21.16
N VAL A 635 -28.47 12.52 -20.75
CA VAL A 635 -27.36 12.77 -19.83
C VAL A 635 -27.91 12.97 -18.42
N ILE A 636 -27.40 12.20 -17.47
CA ILE A 636 -27.78 12.27 -16.07
C ILE A 636 -26.66 12.97 -15.29
N GLY A 637 -26.98 14.13 -14.74
CA GLY A 637 -26.11 14.85 -13.81
C GLY A 637 -26.30 14.34 -12.38
N GLU A 638 -25.19 14.03 -11.69
CA GLU A 638 -25.20 13.64 -10.28
C GLU A 638 -24.16 14.38 -9.44
N SER A 639 -24.36 14.33 -8.12
CA SER A 639 -23.24 14.41 -7.18
C SER A 639 -22.70 13.00 -6.98
N HIS A 640 -21.39 12.79 -7.05
CA HIS A 640 -20.81 11.43 -7.07
C HIS A 640 -21.11 10.62 -5.80
N GLY A 641 -21.25 11.28 -4.64
CA GLY A 641 -21.67 10.64 -3.38
C GLY A 641 -23.19 10.42 -3.25
N SER A 642 -23.98 10.84 -4.24
CA SER A 642 -25.44 10.69 -4.24
C SER A 642 -25.85 9.23 -4.40
N ILE A 643 -26.86 8.83 -3.64
CA ILE A 643 -27.50 7.51 -3.72
C ILE A 643 -28.59 7.52 -4.81
N ALA A 644 -29.28 8.65 -4.97
CA ALA A 644 -30.48 8.80 -5.80
C ALA A 644 -30.28 8.35 -7.25
N SER A 645 -29.25 8.85 -7.92
CA SER A 645 -28.91 8.54 -9.33
C SER A 645 -28.63 7.05 -9.55
N LYS A 646 -27.75 6.47 -8.72
CA LYS A 646 -27.35 5.06 -8.82
C LYS A 646 -28.51 4.13 -8.54
N ARG A 647 -29.28 4.42 -7.48
CA ARG A 647 -30.52 3.71 -7.18
C ARG A 647 -31.51 3.79 -8.33
N TRP A 648 -31.74 4.99 -8.87
CA TRP A 648 -32.68 5.18 -9.98
C TRP A 648 -32.30 4.35 -11.19
N LEU A 649 -31.04 4.39 -11.61
CA LEU A 649 -30.54 3.60 -12.73
C LEU A 649 -30.68 2.10 -12.47
N MET A 650 -30.24 1.62 -11.31
CA MET A 650 -30.31 0.19 -10.95
C MET A 650 -31.74 -0.35 -10.91
N ASP A 651 -32.70 0.48 -10.47
CA ASP A 651 -34.13 0.13 -10.42
C ASP A 651 -34.77 0.17 -11.83
N ASN A 652 -34.18 0.90 -12.78
CA ASN A 652 -34.76 1.13 -14.11
C ASN A 652 -34.04 0.45 -15.28
N PHE A 653 -32.87 -0.17 -15.09
CA PHE A 653 -32.10 -0.76 -16.19
C PHE A 653 -32.89 -1.72 -17.07
N LYS A 654 -33.73 -2.57 -16.49
CA LYS A 654 -34.59 -3.47 -17.27
C LYS A 654 -35.54 -2.68 -18.18
N ALA A 655 -36.24 -1.69 -17.64
CA ALA A 655 -37.17 -0.86 -18.40
C ALA A 655 -36.45 -0.04 -19.47
N MET A 656 -35.26 0.50 -19.17
CA MET A 656 -34.40 1.19 -20.12
C MET A 656 -33.99 0.26 -21.28
N TYR A 657 -33.60 -0.98 -20.98
CA TYR A 657 -33.26 -1.98 -21.99
C TYR A 657 -34.46 -2.27 -22.91
N ASP A 658 -35.67 -2.38 -22.35
CA ASP A 658 -36.90 -2.57 -23.11
C ASP A 658 -37.22 -1.36 -24.02
N LYS A 659 -36.76 -0.16 -23.65
CA LYS A 659 -36.81 1.06 -24.49
C LYS A 659 -35.62 1.22 -25.45
N GLY A 660 -34.79 0.20 -25.61
CA GLY A 660 -33.70 0.20 -26.58
C GLY A 660 -32.39 0.81 -26.08
N VAL A 661 -32.28 1.13 -24.79
CA VAL A 661 -31.00 1.54 -24.20
C VAL A 661 -30.06 0.34 -24.18
N ARG A 662 -28.85 0.52 -24.70
CA ARG A 662 -27.81 -0.53 -24.75
C ARG A 662 -26.50 -0.12 -24.10
N THR A 663 -26.24 1.19 -24.01
CA THR A 663 -24.98 1.71 -23.48
C THR A 663 -25.23 2.64 -22.29
N LEU A 664 -24.48 2.43 -21.22
CA LEU A 664 -24.32 3.36 -20.10
C LEU A 664 -22.91 3.95 -20.18
N TYR A 665 -22.82 5.23 -20.50
CA TYR A 665 -21.57 5.97 -20.42
C TYR A 665 -21.32 6.42 -18.98
N LEU A 666 -20.08 6.27 -18.49
CA LEU A 666 -19.73 6.60 -17.10
C LEU A 666 -18.49 7.48 -17.01
N GLU A 667 -18.64 8.63 -16.34
CA GLU A 667 -17.51 9.42 -15.84
C GLU A 667 -16.70 8.61 -14.80
N HIS A 668 -15.43 8.97 -14.61
CA HIS A 668 -14.43 8.34 -13.74
C HIS A 668 -13.88 7.01 -14.26
N LEU A 669 -14.53 6.36 -15.21
CA LEU A 669 -13.94 5.24 -15.92
C LEU A 669 -13.14 5.77 -17.10
N MET A 670 -11.83 5.55 -17.03
CA MET A 670 -10.87 5.83 -18.10
C MET A 670 -10.86 4.72 -19.17
N SER A 671 -11.03 5.06 -20.44
CA SER A 671 -11.15 4.12 -21.57
C SER A 671 -9.86 3.34 -21.82
N ASP A 672 -8.73 4.02 -21.70
CA ASP A 672 -7.39 3.47 -21.84
C ASP A 672 -6.99 2.56 -20.66
N MET A 673 -7.54 2.74 -19.46
CA MET A 673 -7.21 1.90 -18.29
C MET A 673 -8.23 0.79 -18.02
N HIS A 674 -9.53 1.02 -18.27
CA HIS A 674 -10.59 0.15 -17.76
C HIS A 674 -11.49 -0.47 -18.84
N GLN A 675 -11.52 0.03 -20.09
CA GLN A 675 -12.49 -0.45 -21.08
C GLN A 675 -12.30 -1.93 -21.43
N VAL A 676 -11.05 -2.39 -21.49
CA VAL A 676 -10.72 -3.81 -21.76
C VAL A 676 -11.34 -4.72 -20.69
N ASP A 677 -11.23 -4.34 -19.42
CA ASP A 677 -11.78 -5.11 -18.30
C ASP A 677 -13.32 -5.02 -18.26
N LEU A 678 -13.89 -3.86 -18.62
CA LEU A 678 -15.34 -3.67 -18.72
C LEU A 678 -15.94 -4.54 -19.83
N ASP A 679 -15.27 -4.62 -20.98
CA ASP A 679 -15.68 -5.45 -22.11
C ASP A 679 -15.53 -6.94 -21.74
N ALA A 680 -14.41 -7.33 -21.12
CA ALA A 680 -14.22 -8.68 -20.61
C ALA A 680 -15.32 -9.08 -19.61
N PHE A 681 -15.70 -8.17 -18.70
CA PHE A 681 -16.80 -8.40 -17.77
C PHE A 681 -18.15 -8.50 -18.47
N ALA A 682 -18.42 -7.66 -19.46
CA ALA A 682 -19.65 -7.71 -20.26
C ALA A 682 -19.80 -9.06 -20.97
N HIS A 683 -18.70 -9.61 -21.51
CA HIS A 683 -18.69 -10.89 -22.22
C HIS A 683 -18.71 -12.11 -21.28
N THR A 684 -17.84 -12.15 -20.29
CA THR A 684 -17.62 -13.35 -19.44
C THR A 684 -18.53 -13.38 -18.22
N GLY A 685 -19.01 -12.23 -17.75
CA GLY A 685 -19.68 -12.08 -16.47
C GLY A 685 -18.76 -12.19 -15.25
N GLN A 686 -17.46 -12.36 -15.45
CA GLN A 686 -16.45 -12.36 -14.39
C GLN A 686 -15.72 -11.02 -14.40
N MET A 687 -15.75 -10.32 -13.27
CA MET A 687 -15.07 -9.03 -13.11
C MET A 687 -13.60 -9.31 -12.79
N THR A 688 -12.68 -8.60 -13.45
CA THR A 688 -11.25 -8.69 -13.13
C THR A 688 -10.99 -8.11 -11.74
N ARG A 689 -9.92 -8.59 -11.08
CA ARG A 689 -9.51 -8.04 -9.79
C ARG A 689 -9.19 -6.55 -9.87
N ASN A 690 -8.60 -6.10 -10.98
CA ASN A 690 -8.22 -4.70 -11.19
C ASN A 690 -9.46 -3.79 -11.30
N LEU A 691 -10.44 -4.16 -12.13
CA LEU A 691 -11.68 -3.41 -12.26
C LEU A 691 -12.50 -3.40 -10.96
N GLU A 692 -12.56 -4.53 -10.25
CA GLU A 692 -13.25 -4.58 -8.96
C GLU A 692 -12.56 -3.71 -7.90
N SER A 693 -11.22 -3.74 -7.81
CA SER A 693 -10.46 -2.88 -6.89
C SER A 693 -10.70 -1.41 -7.20
N TYR A 694 -10.58 -1.02 -8.48
CA TYR A 694 -10.79 0.37 -8.91
C TYR A 694 -12.19 0.88 -8.57
N LEU A 695 -13.24 0.10 -8.84
CA LEU A 695 -14.61 0.48 -8.53
C LEU A 695 -14.83 0.63 -7.01
N ARG A 696 -14.21 -0.23 -6.19
CA ARG A 696 -14.26 -0.11 -4.71
C ARG A 696 -13.54 1.13 -4.21
N GLU A 697 -12.37 1.45 -4.78
CA GLU A 697 -11.62 2.66 -4.46
C GLU A 697 -12.39 3.91 -4.87
N LEU A 698 -13.03 3.91 -6.04
CA LEU A 698 -13.90 4.98 -6.51
C LEU A 698 -15.10 5.19 -5.57
N ASP A 699 -15.73 4.09 -5.13
CA ASP A 699 -16.84 4.11 -4.19
C ASP A 699 -16.45 4.68 -2.82
N ALA A 700 -15.26 4.30 -2.32
CA ALA A 700 -14.70 4.81 -1.08
C ALA A 700 -14.32 6.29 -1.20
N GLY A 701 -13.64 6.69 -2.28
CA GLY A 701 -13.17 8.05 -2.50
C GLY A 701 -14.29 9.08 -2.65
N HIS A 702 -15.45 8.67 -3.16
CA HIS A 702 -16.64 9.53 -3.26
C HIS A 702 -17.60 9.41 -2.07
N PHE A 703 -17.26 8.62 -1.05
CA PHE A 703 -18.12 8.35 0.11
C PHE A 703 -19.54 7.98 -0.32
N THR A 704 -19.64 7.04 -1.27
CA THR A 704 -20.92 6.53 -1.78
C THR A 704 -21.71 5.79 -0.68
N ASP A 705 -22.84 5.16 -1.04
CA ASP A 705 -23.75 4.49 -0.11
C ASP A 705 -23.03 3.63 0.96
N PRO A 706 -23.07 4.00 2.26
CA PRO A 706 -22.45 3.23 3.35
C PRO A 706 -23.04 1.82 3.50
N GLY A 707 -24.26 1.59 2.99
CA GLY A 707 -24.86 0.26 2.93
C GLY A 707 -24.30 -0.63 1.81
N ALA A 708 -23.42 -0.10 0.95
CA ALA A 708 -22.84 -0.74 -0.23
C ALA A 708 -23.89 -1.30 -1.21
N ARG A 709 -25.08 -0.68 -1.29
CA ARG A 709 -26.18 -1.15 -2.15
C ARG A 709 -26.29 -0.35 -3.45
N TYR A 710 -26.00 0.95 -3.39
CA TYR A 710 -26.19 1.88 -4.49
C TYR A 710 -24.90 2.68 -4.73
N ASN A 711 -23.90 1.99 -5.30
CA ASN A 711 -22.55 2.48 -5.56
C ASN A 711 -22.13 2.14 -7.00
N PHE A 712 -20.96 2.60 -7.46
CA PHE A 712 -20.48 2.36 -8.83
C PHE A 712 -20.22 0.88 -9.11
N LEU A 713 -19.66 0.13 -8.14
CA LEU A 713 -19.45 -1.31 -8.30
C LEU A 713 -20.75 -2.06 -8.59
N GLU A 714 -21.78 -1.83 -7.78
CA GLU A 714 -23.08 -2.47 -7.95
C GLU A 714 -23.83 -1.93 -9.17
N LEU A 715 -23.65 -0.66 -9.53
CA LEU A 715 -24.18 -0.10 -10.77
C LEU A 715 -23.64 -0.84 -12.00
N VAL A 716 -22.32 -1.05 -12.08
CA VAL A 716 -21.67 -1.80 -13.19
C VAL A 716 -22.14 -3.26 -13.22
N ARG A 717 -22.21 -3.93 -12.06
CA ARG A 717 -22.74 -5.31 -11.96
C ARG A 717 -24.18 -5.39 -12.43
N LYS A 718 -25.03 -4.45 -12.02
CA LYS A 718 -26.45 -4.40 -12.37
C LYS A 718 -26.68 -4.05 -13.84
N ALA A 719 -25.85 -3.18 -14.42
CA ALA A 719 -25.90 -2.83 -15.84
C ALA A 719 -25.64 -4.10 -16.69
N ARG A 720 -24.57 -4.84 -16.40
CA ARG A 720 -24.27 -6.11 -17.07
C ARG A 720 -25.39 -7.13 -16.90
N ALA A 721 -25.93 -7.28 -15.69
CA ALA A 721 -27.04 -8.20 -15.42
C ALA A 721 -28.30 -7.88 -16.27
N ASN A 722 -28.45 -6.62 -16.69
CA ASN A 722 -29.53 -6.16 -17.56
C ASN A 722 -29.07 -5.93 -19.02
N ARG A 723 -27.93 -6.48 -19.42
CA ARG A 723 -27.38 -6.41 -20.80
C ARG A 723 -27.15 -4.97 -21.28
N ILE A 724 -26.85 -4.06 -20.37
CA ILE A 724 -26.41 -2.70 -20.68
C ILE A 724 -24.88 -2.71 -20.60
N SER A 725 -24.25 -2.37 -21.72
CA SER A 725 -22.79 -2.23 -21.83
C SER A 725 -22.36 -0.95 -21.14
N VAL A 726 -21.33 -1.04 -20.31
CA VAL A 726 -20.69 0.14 -19.72
C VAL A 726 -19.57 0.63 -20.63
N GLN A 727 -19.53 1.94 -20.88
CA GLN A 727 -18.50 2.58 -21.71
C GLN A 727 -17.88 3.76 -20.94
N ALA A 728 -16.56 3.75 -20.82
CA ALA A 728 -15.78 4.84 -20.29
C ALA A 728 -15.88 6.09 -21.18
N ILE A 729 -15.99 7.27 -20.57
CA ILE A 729 -15.98 8.59 -21.25
C ILE A 729 -14.94 9.55 -20.67
N ASP A 730 -14.02 9.03 -19.86
CA ASP A 730 -12.74 9.66 -19.57
C ASP A 730 -11.62 8.88 -20.26
N CYS A 731 -10.46 9.51 -20.43
CA CYS A 731 -9.14 8.87 -20.55
C CYS A 731 -8.19 9.46 -19.50
N VAL A 732 -7.02 8.86 -19.30
CA VAL A 732 -6.04 9.37 -18.32
C VAL A 732 -5.76 10.86 -18.51
N ALA A 733 -5.57 11.31 -19.76
CA ALA A 733 -5.26 12.71 -20.07
C ALA A 733 -6.40 13.69 -19.72
N SER A 734 -7.66 13.26 -19.83
CA SER A 734 -8.82 14.08 -19.45
C SER A 734 -9.08 14.08 -17.94
N TYR A 735 -8.73 12.99 -17.24
CA TYR A 735 -9.11 12.72 -15.86
C TYR A 735 -8.06 13.15 -14.84
N ARG A 736 -6.77 12.93 -15.13
CA ARG A 736 -5.65 13.28 -14.25
C ARG A 736 -5.11 14.65 -14.62
N LEU A 737 -5.63 15.68 -13.98
CA LEU A 737 -5.29 17.07 -14.30
C LEU A 737 -4.30 17.74 -13.32
N ASP A 738 -3.78 16.97 -12.38
CA ASP A 738 -2.71 17.37 -11.47
C ASP A 738 -1.62 18.19 -12.21
N GLY A 739 -1.37 19.45 -11.79
CA GLY A 739 -0.37 20.34 -12.40
C GLY A 739 -0.83 21.26 -13.53
N LEU A 740 -1.94 20.95 -14.22
CA LEU A 740 -2.51 21.85 -15.24
C LEU A 740 -3.50 22.86 -14.65
N ASP A 741 -4.12 22.49 -13.53
CA ASP A 741 -5.20 23.25 -12.87
C ASP A 741 -4.68 24.41 -12.04
N ALA A 742 -3.40 24.33 -11.65
CA ALA A 742 -2.75 25.24 -10.71
C ALA A 742 -2.60 26.68 -11.25
N VAL A 743 -2.76 26.86 -12.56
CA VAL A 743 -2.44 28.13 -13.21
C VAL A 743 -3.55 29.18 -13.02
N HIS A 744 -4.84 28.80 -12.87
CA HIS A 744 -5.94 29.78 -12.67
C HIS A 744 -7.16 29.24 -11.91
N TRP A 745 -7.38 29.73 -10.69
CA TRP A 745 -8.62 29.51 -9.93
C TRP A 745 -9.86 29.94 -10.74
N GLY A 746 -10.82 29.02 -10.91
CA GLY A 746 -12.07 29.26 -11.62
C GLY A 746 -12.10 28.81 -13.09
N ASN A 747 -10.98 28.35 -13.67
CA ASN A 747 -10.92 27.87 -15.06
C ASN A 747 -11.66 26.52 -15.23
N PRO A 748 -12.63 26.40 -16.16
CA PRO A 748 -13.35 25.14 -16.42
C PRO A 748 -12.54 24.15 -17.27
N LEU A 749 -11.24 23.99 -17.00
CA LEU A 749 -10.34 23.16 -17.82
C LEU A 749 -10.78 21.70 -17.85
N ARG A 750 -11.09 21.13 -16.67
CA ARG A 750 -11.63 19.78 -16.54
C ARG A 750 -12.90 19.59 -17.35
N GLN A 751 -13.82 20.55 -17.30
CA GLN A 751 -15.07 20.50 -18.05
C GLN A 751 -14.80 20.52 -19.56
N LYS A 752 -13.90 21.38 -20.04
CA LYS A 752 -13.51 21.39 -21.46
C LYS A 752 -12.91 20.05 -21.90
N MET A 753 -11.87 19.57 -21.22
CA MET A 753 -11.15 18.37 -21.64
C MET A 753 -12.04 17.12 -21.61
N MET A 754 -12.80 16.92 -20.53
CA MET A 754 -13.73 15.79 -20.40
C MET A 754 -14.86 15.86 -21.44
N ASN A 755 -15.58 16.99 -21.50
CA ASN A 755 -16.77 17.10 -22.35
C ASN A 755 -16.40 16.95 -23.83
N TYR A 756 -15.24 17.49 -24.24
CA TYR A 756 -14.72 17.30 -25.58
C TYR A 756 -14.40 15.83 -25.89
N TYR A 757 -13.65 15.16 -25.01
CA TYR A 757 -13.31 13.74 -25.17
C TYR A 757 -14.57 12.85 -25.17
N ALA A 758 -15.47 13.05 -24.20
CA ALA A 758 -16.75 12.36 -24.13
C ALA A 758 -17.59 12.59 -25.39
N HIS A 759 -17.62 13.81 -25.92
CA HIS A 759 -18.31 14.11 -27.17
C HIS A 759 -17.77 13.30 -28.34
N GLN A 760 -16.44 13.17 -28.46
CA GLN A 760 -15.83 12.33 -29.50
C GLN A 760 -16.20 10.86 -29.32
N THR A 761 -16.03 10.31 -28.11
CA THR A 761 -16.30 8.90 -27.82
C THR A 761 -17.77 8.54 -28.08
N ILE A 762 -18.71 9.37 -27.61
CA ILE A 762 -20.15 9.14 -27.83
C ILE A 762 -20.48 9.27 -29.31
N SER A 763 -19.99 10.30 -30.00
CA SER A 763 -20.30 10.54 -31.41
C SER A 763 -19.78 9.42 -32.32
N ILE A 764 -18.55 8.95 -32.09
CA ILE A 764 -17.96 7.83 -32.85
C ILE A 764 -18.79 6.56 -32.64
N ARG A 765 -19.15 6.26 -31.39
CA ARG A 765 -19.92 5.05 -31.08
C ARG A 765 -21.35 5.13 -31.62
N GLN A 766 -22.00 6.28 -31.51
CA GLN A 766 -23.36 6.47 -32.03
C GLN A 766 -23.38 6.42 -33.57
N ALA A 767 -22.35 6.94 -34.24
CA ALA A 767 -22.21 6.79 -35.69
C ALA A 767 -22.09 5.30 -36.11
N ALA A 768 -21.42 4.48 -35.30
CA ALA A 768 -21.34 3.03 -35.53
C ALA A 768 -22.62 2.28 -35.15
N ARG A 769 -23.45 2.84 -34.26
CA ARG A 769 -24.66 2.19 -33.72
C ARG A 769 -25.86 3.17 -33.62
N PRO A 770 -26.34 3.70 -34.75
CA PRO A 770 -27.30 4.82 -34.76
C PRO A 770 -28.67 4.49 -34.16
N THR A 771 -29.02 3.21 -34.05
CA THR A 771 -30.30 2.76 -33.49
C THR A 771 -30.25 2.41 -32.01
N GLU A 772 -29.05 2.36 -31.41
CA GLU A 772 -28.90 2.09 -29.98
C GLU A 772 -29.11 3.38 -29.20
N ARG A 773 -30.01 3.34 -28.22
CA ARG A 773 -30.14 4.44 -27.26
C ARG A 773 -29.11 4.29 -26.16
N TRP A 774 -28.79 5.41 -25.51
CA TRP A 774 -27.79 5.44 -24.45
C TRP A 774 -28.18 6.37 -23.31
N VAL A 775 -27.55 6.15 -22.16
CA VAL A 775 -27.59 7.07 -21.03
C VAL A 775 -26.17 7.35 -20.59
N ALA A 776 -25.85 8.59 -20.25
CA ALA A 776 -24.59 8.95 -19.59
C ALA A 776 -24.86 9.31 -18.14
N LEU A 777 -24.01 8.85 -17.22
CA LEU A 777 -24.00 9.31 -15.83
C LEU A 777 -22.70 10.07 -15.59
N VAL A 778 -22.84 11.37 -15.32
CA VAL A 778 -21.74 12.32 -15.17
C VAL A 778 -22.00 13.23 -13.98
N GLY A 779 -20.95 13.87 -13.47
CA GLY A 779 -21.02 14.92 -12.48
C GLY A 779 -21.84 16.11 -12.98
N ASN A 780 -22.53 16.78 -12.07
CA ASN A 780 -23.40 17.92 -12.39
C ASN A 780 -22.72 19.00 -13.27
N THR A 781 -21.41 19.19 -13.14
CA THR A 781 -20.64 20.18 -13.93
C THR A 781 -20.35 19.77 -15.36
N HIS A 782 -20.57 18.49 -15.70
CA HIS A 782 -20.36 17.91 -17.03
C HIS A 782 -21.67 17.68 -17.79
N SER A 783 -22.81 17.64 -17.09
CA SER A 783 -24.12 17.33 -17.67
C SER A 783 -24.57 18.37 -18.70
N ASN A 784 -24.72 19.61 -18.25
CA ASN A 784 -25.22 20.74 -19.02
C ASN A 784 -24.26 21.93 -18.90
N PHE A 785 -24.63 23.10 -19.43
CA PHE A 785 -23.82 24.31 -19.33
C PHE A 785 -23.31 24.60 -17.90
N TYR A 786 -21.98 24.65 -17.77
CA TYR A 786 -21.31 25.04 -16.53
C TYR A 786 -20.20 26.04 -16.83
N LYS A 787 -20.22 27.20 -16.17
CA LYS A 787 -19.25 28.29 -16.40
C LYS A 787 -19.07 28.65 -17.88
N LYS A 788 -20.18 28.66 -18.64
CA LYS A 788 -20.23 28.94 -20.10
C LYS A 788 -19.57 27.87 -20.99
N VAL A 789 -19.23 26.70 -20.45
CA VAL A 789 -18.79 25.54 -21.23
C VAL A 789 -20.01 24.65 -21.46
N PRO A 790 -20.36 24.31 -22.71
CA PRO A 790 -21.39 23.31 -23.01
C PRO A 790 -21.10 21.97 -22.34
N GLY A 791 -22.13 21.38 -21.73
CA GLY A 791 -22.10 20.04 -21.17
C GLY A 791 -22.24 18.96 -22.24
N VAL A 792 -22.14 17.69 -21.82
CA VAL A 792 -22.34 16.55 -22.71
C VAL A 792 -23.74 16.55 -23.33
N ALA A 793 -24.75 17.04 -22.60
CA ALA A 793 -26.12 17.16 -23.10
C ALA A 793 -26.20 18.08 -24.33
N GLU A 794 -25.64 19.29 -24.24
CA GLU A 794 -25.65 20.23 -25.36
C GLU A 794 -24.77 19.79 -26.52
N LEU A 795 -23.63 19.15 -26.23
CA LEU A 795 -22.72 18.62 -27.26
C LEU A 795 -23.32 17.46 -28.05
N GLN A 796 -24.26 16.71 -27.46
CA GLN A 796 -24.96 15.61 -28.11
C GLN A 796 -26.36 16.00 -28.60
N GLY A 797 -26.85 17.20 -28.27
CA GLY A 797 -28.19 17.64 -28.61
C GLY A 797 -29.28 16.80 -27.93
N VAL A 798 -29.05 16.35 -26.71
CA VAL A 798 -29.97 15.51 -25.93
C VAL A 798 -30.32 16.16 -24.58
N PRO A 799 -31.44 15.77 -23.93
CA PRO A 799 -31.80 16.29 -22.61
C PRO A 799 -30.77 15.95 -21.53
N GLY A 800 -30.64 16.86 -20.58
CA GLY A 800 -29.99 16.69 -19.29
C GLY A 800 -30.98 16.54 -18.14
N LEU A 801 -30.84 15.48 -17.36
CA LEU A 801 -31.64 15.21 -16.17
C LEU A 801 -30.75 15.17 -14.93
N ARG A 802 -30.86 16.18 -14.06
CA ARG A 802 -30.15 16.18 -12.79
C ARG A 802 -30.89 15.34 -11.75
N ILE A 803 -30.24 14.33 -11.16
CA ILE A 803 -30.85 13.50 -10.11
C ILE A 803 -30.25 13.88 -8.75
N VAL A 804 -31.11 14.26 -7.80
CA VAL A 804 -30.72 14.74 -6.47
C VAL A 804 -31.35 13.88 -5.36
N ASP A 805 -30.61 13.76 -4.26
CA ASP A 805 -31.12 13.16 -3.03
C ASP A 805 -32.16 14.09 -2.38
N ALA A 806 -33.19 13.50 -1.77
CA ALA A 806 -34.22 14.17 -0.99
C ALA A 806 -34.46 13.44 0.33
N GLY A 807 -34.98 14.16 1.32
CA GLY A 807 -35.43 13.62 2.60
C GLY A 807 -36.94 13.75 2.82
N PRO A 808 -37.44 13.37 4.01
CA PRO A 808 -38.86 13.44 4.33
C PRO A 808 -39.44 14.84 4.15
N GLY A 809 -40.62 14.95 3.54
CA GLY A 809 -41.33 16.23 3.36
C GLY A 809 -40.87 17.08 2.17
N GLN A 810 -39.85 16.65 1.42
CA GLN A 810 -39.46 17.29 0.17
C GLN A 810 -40.22 16.68 -1.02
N ALA A 811 -40.58 17.53 -1.99
CA ALA A 811 -41.25 17.08 -3.21
C ALA A 811 -40.35 16.11 -3.98
N THR A 812 -40.90 14.96 -4.35
CA THR A 812 -40.24 13.97 -5.21
C THR A 812 -40.92 13.96 -6.57
N GLY A 813 -40.13 13.76 -7.64
CA GLY A 813 -40.62 13.77 -9.01
C GLY A 813 -39.74 14.57 -9.96
N ILE A 814 -40.11 14.57 -11.24
CA ILE A 814 -39.40 15.29 -12.30
C ILE A 814 -40.02 16.68 -12.46
N THR A 815 -39.19 17.71 -12.37
CA THR A 815 -39.57 19.12 -12.61
C THR A 815 -38.61 19.74 -13.63
N LEU A 816 -38.91 20.95 -14.09
CA LEU A 816 -37.85 21.80 -14.63
C LEU A 816 -36.77 21.99 -13.55
N ASP A 817 -35.49 22.02 -13.94
CA ASP A 817 -34.43 22.21 -12.96
C ASP A 817 -34.30 23.69 -12.57
N PRO A 818 -34.57 24.06 -11.31
CA PRO A 818 -34.33 25.43 -10.86
C PRO A 818 -32.84 25.80 -10.82
N GLY A 819 -31.94 24.82 -10.93
CA GLY A 819 -30.51 24.98 -10.75
C GLY A 819 -30.09 24.99 -9.28
N GLU A 820 -28.78 24.94 -9.06
CA GLU A 820 -28.17 24.97 -7.74
C GLU A 820 -26.76 25.59 -7.83
N TYR A 821 -26.39 26.49 -6.90
CA TYR A 821 -25.00 26.96 -6.90
C TYR A 821 -24.08 25.88 -6.34
N PHE A 822 -23.01 25.60 -7.06
CA PHE A 822 -22.11 24.48 -6.78
C PHE A 822 -21.12 24.85 -5.68
N LEU A 823 -21.02 24.00 -4.66
CA LEU A 823 -19.95 24.04 -3.66
C LEU A 823 -18.87 23.03 -4.05
N PRO A 824 -17.70 23.46 -4.55
CA PRO A 824 -16.57 22.55 -4.72
C PRO A 824 -16.08 22.07 -3.35
N SER A 825 -15.53 20.85 -3.30
CA SER A 825 -14.96 20.26 -2.07
C SER A 825 -13.82 21.11 -1.46
N MET A 826 -13.22 22.00 -2.25
CA MET A 826 -12.33 23.08 -1.83
C MET A 826 -12.66 24.37 -2.60
N GLY A 827 -12.89 25.49 -1.91
CA GLY A 827 -13.05 26.82 -2.52
C GLY A 827 -14.38 27.53 -2.23
N LYS A 828 -14.54 28.74 -2.78
CA LYS A 828 -15.81 29.48 -2.77
C LYS A 828 -16.72 28.95 -3.89
N PRO A 829 -18.06 29.00 -3.75
CA PRO A 829 -18.96 28.72 -4.86
C PRO A 829 -18.58 29.58 -6.07
N ASP A 830 -18.43 28.96 -7.24
CA ASP A 830 -17.93 29.65 -8.43
C ASP A 830 -18.72 29.33 -9.71
N GLY A 831 -19.75 28.49 -9.64
CA GLY A 831 -20.65 28.19 -10.75
C GLY A 831 -22.05 27.72 -10.30
N ILE A 832 -23.01 27.74 -11.22
CA ILE A 832 -24.33 27.13 -11.05
C ILE A 832 -24.41 25.88 -11.89
N VAL A 833 -24.89 24.79 -11.30
CA VAL A 833 -25.25 23.56 -12.01
C VAL A 833 -26.75 23.55 -12.24
N GLN A 834 -27.16 23.31 -13.48
CA GLN A 834 -28.56 23.30 -13.89
C GLN A 834 -28.70 22.37 -15.09
N GLY A 835 -29.52 21.32 -14.95
CA GLY A 835 -29.97 20.52 -16.08
C GLY A 835 -31.22 21.11 -16.73
N ASP A 836 -31.78 20.42 -17.73
CA ASP A 836 -33.08 20.81 -18.28
C ASP A 836 -34.20 20.39 -17.31
N LEU A 837 -34.06 19.19 -16.75
CA LEU A 837 -34.97 18.60 -15.80
C LEU A 837 -34.24 18.20 -14.51
N ARG A 838 -34.99 18.13 -13.41
CA ARG A 838 -34.50 17.64 -12.12
C ARG A 838 -35.42 16.55 -11.57
N LEU A 839 -34.85 15.43 -11.16
CA LEU A 839 -35.52 14.39 -10.40
C LEU A 839 -35.02 14.35 -8.96
N ALA A 840 -35.90 14.62 -8.00
CA ALA A 840 -35.62 14.45 -6.57
C ALA A 840 -36.13 13.09 -6.08
N LEU A 841 -35.27 12.29 -5.43
CA LEU A 841 -35.60 10.97 -4.90
C LEU A 841 -35.35 10.88 -3.41
N GLN A 842 -36.33 10.35 -2.67
CA GLN A 842 -36.19 10.18 -1.24
C GLN A 842 -35.20 9.04 -0.92
N THR A 843 -34.01 9.41 -0.48
CA THR A 843 -32.88 8.52 -0.16
C THR A 843 -32.24 8.85 1.18
N LYS A 844 -32.45 10.06 1.72
CA LYS A 844 -31.91 10.50 3.00
C LYS A 844 -32.97 10.40 4.10
N LEU A 845 -32.49 10.15 5.32
CA LEU A 845 -33.34 10.11 6.52
C LEU A 845 -33.75 11.51 6.99
N LEU A 846 -33.04 12.54 6.56
CA LEU A 846 -33.27 13.94 6.89
C LEU A 846 -33.45 14.77 5.60
N PRO A 847 -34.21 15.87 5.62
CA PRO A 847 -34.32 16.80 4.50
C PRO A 847 -32.94 17.30 4.04
N VAL A 848 -32.74 17.33 2.72
CA VAL A 848 -31.51 17.83 2.07
C VAL A 848 -31.66 19.32 1.81
N GLN A 849 -30.64 20.11 2.15
CA GLN A 849 -30.63 21.53 1.80
C GLN A 849 -30.21 21.68 0.33
N TYR A 850 -31.08 22.26 -0.50
CA TYR A 850 -30.75 22.67 -1.86
C TYR A 850 -30.30 24.14 -1.87
N LEU A 851 -29.21 24.43 -2.59
CA LEU A 851 -28.60 25.76 -2.63
C LEU A 851 -29.21 26.64 -3.74
N ASP A 852 -30.13 27.53 -3.36
CA ASP A 852 -30.87 28.35 -4.32
C ASP A 852 -29.95 29.27 -5.15
N PRO A 853 -29.93 29.15 -6.50
CA PRO A 853 -29.10 29.97 -7.38
C PRO A 853 -29.44 31.47 -7.35
N VAL A 854 -30.61 31.87 -6.82
CA VAL A 854 -30.94 33.27 -6.54
C VAL A 854 -30.09 33.82 -5.39
N THR A 855 -29.80 32.98 -4.40
CA THR A 855 -29.03 33.34 -3.19
C THR A 855 -27.52 33.17 -3.35
N ALA A 856 -27.05 32.82 -4.56
CA ALA A 856 -25.64 32.60 -4.85
C ALA A 856 -24.77 33.83 -4.51
N PRO A 857 -23.60 33.64 -3.86
CA PRO A 857 -22.70 34.75 -3.52
C PRO A 857 -22.20 35.54 -4.76
N PRO A 858 -21.76 36.80 -4.57
CA PRO A 858 -21.10 37.57 -5.63
C PRO A 858 -19.89 36.82 -6.20
N GLY A 859 -19.79 36.74 -7.54
CA GLY A 859 -18.71 36.04 -8.24
C GLY A 859 -19.08 34.66 -8.80
N VAL A 860 -20.24 34.11 -8.46
CA VAL A 860 -20.75 32.85 -9.05
C VAL A 860 -21.11 33.06 -10.52
N ILE A 861 -20.51 32.24 -11.40
CA ILE A 861 -20.77 32.29 -12.85
C ILE A 861 -22.07 31.55 -13.16
N ARG A 862 -23.03 32.25 -13.76
CA ARG A 862 -24.31 31.66 -14.20
C ARG A 862 -24.14 30.99 -15.57
N PRO A 863 -24.83 29.86 -15.85
CA PRO A 863 -24.95 29.34 -17.20
C PRO A 863 -25.56 30.43 -18.11
N LYS A 864 -25.04 30.57 -19.33
CA LYS A 864 -25.67 31.43 -20.34
C LYS A 864 -27.02 30.77 -20.68
N LEU A 865 -28.09 31.55 -20.58
CA LEU A 865 -29.43 31.20 -21.09
C LEU A 865 -29.43 31.24 -22.61
#